data_AF-H0C4U3-F1
#
_entry.id   AF-H0C4U3-F1
#
_cell.length_a   1.000
_cell.length_b   1.000
_cell.length_c   1.000
_cell.angle_alpha   90.00
_cell.angle_beta   90.00
_cell.angle_gamma   90.00
#
_symmetry.space_group_name_H-M   'P 1'
#
loop_
_entity.id
_entity.type
_entity.pdbx_description
1 polymer ?
#
loop_
_entity_poly.entity_id
_entity_poly.type
_entity_poly.pdbx_seq_one_letter_code
_entity_poly.pdbx_strand_id
1 'polypeptide(L)'
;MLRKLLATLFVIALHASAWGGENTITKGVIDGSAYDAKSKTLKIFGHTTIEKLADDEPAFEVHVRGNYGKIKDLSIEKNHFAASFAFDSALPGGLSEMHVTATLANKDKIDFFAANGKLGLVHVSKIYARHWWLLVVTLLAIGFIYTKHFEKITNGIADWIQTRQRPLSIGVFFIFLSLVAIGTTGSSFRIVLDGPVAKAVSSTTGSDSKIFKLQYSRGDEWGILTPNVIAQVNHTPKFPIINTNLGIDGQNMGVLGMTGVPIAQWSALARPATWGYFFLPLRQAQSWHWQLPFWGCLLVLWWLLNLIKPSSAGRNLALASLFVVAPYAAAWSNWPLYFTLFPALAFACTIKLLRTQKFSHALAWGAAVGYALAAWVLTLYPPWMVSIGTLLALLFTGWVIDQRKTLTFHRPQVAGSFALFLVLMMLVGSWWSDTKDAIHLMQNTVYPGQRTTLTGGDQSFLWAFRGYTNAESITFSRDDAWTNQPEISSYIWLPFAMAWLCIYGVLQQRRERWILLGCALFIAYYFIFAFVGIPEFIANASQWGRVPVNRADVSLGLAFIILLSLMNTALPRTTTDGSNVVLRKSLIAITVALSAWLAYFVLTRMPLITFPKSSAVYIAALLTIVIFSVWWLTQKNFKGPILLFLIFFLTASLGFNPITKAPKDVKLHPEVKALASDDTGTLQRTLFVSGEGMGPHFLPAVGLPVVNGVLAYPHTSLWKQLALAEKDWPTVNRYQHLAFKTGPVANGGTYSVASPWMEWVVVTLDPKTFDFRRTSAKRVAAFADEALRLRDSPMLKEIGSYGGLTWFVVTDPEKI
;
A
#
# COMPACT_ATOMS: atom_id res chain seq x y z
N MET A 1 -13.38 0.65 41.19
CA MET A 1 -13.35 2.12 41.29
C MET A 1 -12.51 2.78 40.20
N LEU A 2 -11.25 2.35 39.97
CA LEU A 2 -10.34 2.93 38.97
C LEU A 2 -10.86 2.95 37.51
N ARG A 3 -11.63 1.92 37.08
CA ARG A 3 -12.28 1.87 35.75
C ARG A 3 -13.43 2.88 35.57
N LYS A 4 -14.15 3.22 36.65
CA LYS A 4 -15.19 4.25 36.60
C LYS A 4 -14.56 5.65 36.61
N LEU A 5 -13.48 5.82 37.39
CA LEU A 5 -12.71 7.07 37.42
C LEU A 5 -12.05 7.40 36.07
N LEU A 6 -11.49 6.40 35.37
CA LEU A 6 -10.91 6.57 34.03
C LEU A 6 -11.96 6.86 32.94
N ALA A 7 -13.17 6.31 33.06
CA ALA A 7 -14.27 6.63 32.15
C ALA A 7 -14.78 8.07 32.34
N THR A 8 -14.84 8.54 33.59
CA THR A 8 -15.23 9.92 33.90
C THR A 8 -14.16 10.94 33.50
N LEU A 9 -12.87 10.62 33.65
CA LEU A 9 -11.76 11.48 33.19
C LEU A 9 -11.68 11.55 31.65
N PHE A 10 -12.06 10.49 30.93
CA PHE A 10 -12.13 10.51 29.47
C PHE A 10 -13.30 11.36 28.94
N VAL A 11 -14.42 11.41 29.66
CA VAL A 11 -15.57 12.28 29.34
C VAL A 11 -15.25 13.76 29.60
N ILE A 12 -14.48 14.06 30.65
CA ILE A 12 -14.07 15.45 30.97
C ILE A 12 -13.02 15.98 29.98
N ALA A 13 -12.11 15.13 29.48
CA ALA A 13 -11.12 15.54 28.47
C ALA A 13 -11.74 15.86 27.10
N LEU A 14 -12.89 15.26 26.76
CA LEU A 14 -13.63 15.58 25.54
C LEU A 14 -14.36 16.94 25.62
N HIS A 15 -14.71 17.40 26.82
CA HIS A 15 -15.43 18.67 27.02
C HIS A 15 -14.51 19.92 26.99
N ALA A 16 -13.19 19.76 26.99
CA ALA A 16 -12.25 20.89 27.08
C ALA A 16 -11.67 21.37 25.73
N SER A 17 -12.06 20.78 24.59
CA SER A 17 -11.49 21.14 23.26
C SER A 17 -12.47 21.78 22.29
N ALA A 18 -13.69 22.10 22.72
CA ALA A 18 -14.75 22.61 21.85
C ALA A 18 -15.17 24.05 22.19
N TRP A 19 -14.23 25.00 22.28
CA TRP A 19 -14.56 26.42 22.31
C TRP A 19 -13.64 27.18 21.35
N GLY A 20 -14.13 27.40 20.13
CA GLY A 20 -13.43 28.15 19.09
C GLY A 20 -13.99 27.87 17.69
N GLY A 21 -15.21 28.30 17.43
CA GLY A 21 -15.84 28.23 16.11
C GLY A 21 -17.28 28.71 16.15
N GLU A 22 -17.48 30.01 15.97
CA GLU A 22 -18.82 30.59 15.82
C GLU A 22 -19.47 30.17 14.49
N ASN A 23 -20.79 30.01 14.55
CA ASN A 23 -21.77 29.96 13.46
C ASN A 23 -21.89 28.65 12.66
N THR A 24 -22.54 27.66 13.26
CA THR A 24 -23.79 27.05 12.72
C THR A 24 -24.56 26.42 13.88
N ILE A 25 -25.87 26.63 13.94
CA ILE A 25 -26.76 26.13 15.00
C ILE A 25 -26.78 24.58 14.94
N THR A 26 -25.94 23.89 15.71
CA THR A 26 -26.05 22.44 15.92
C THR A 26 -27.28 22.16 16.79
N LYS A 27 -28.41 21.80 16.17
CA LYS A 27 -29.70 21.57 16.84
C LYS A 27 -29.86 20.15 17.45
N GLY A 28 -28.85 19.27 17.39
CA GLY A 28 -28.90 17.95 18.03
C GLY A 28 -27.58 17.17 17.97
N VAL A 29 -27.16 16.56 19.09
CA VAL A 29 -25.90 15.80 19.25
C VAL A 29 -26.20 14.37 19.71
N ILE A 30 -25.51 13.39 19.12
CA ILE A 30 -25.55 11.97 19.52
C ILE A 30 -24.35 11.67 20.41
N ASP A 31 -24.60 11.27 21.66
CA ASP A 31 -23.53 10.89 22.60
C ASP A 31 -23.18 9.41 22.49
N GLY A 32 -24.14 8.57 22.11
CA GLY A 32 -23.89 7.15 21.96
C GLY A 32 -25.03 6.37 21.33
N SER A 33 -24.69 5.16 20.89
CA SER A 33 -25.64 4.21 20.33
C SER A 33 -25.32 2.79 20.78
N ALA A 34 -26.34 1.94 20.86
CA ALA A 34 -26.21 0.52 21.16
C ALA A 34 -27.23 -0.29 20.37
N TYR A 35 -26.76 -1.27 19.60
CA TYR A 35 -27.63 -2.14 18.82
C TYR A 35 -27.75 -3.53 19.46
N ASP A 36 -28.98 -3.98 19.68
CA ASP A 36 -29.30 -5.35 20.07
C ASP A 36 -29.75 -6.15 18.84
N ALA A 37 -28.89 -7.09 18.42
CA ALA A 37 -29.15 -7.93 17.26
C ALA A 37 -30.31 -8.91 17.45
N LYS A 38 -30.67 -9.30 18.70
CA LYS A 38 -31.77 -10.23 18.96
C LYS A 38 -33.12 -9.55 18.77
N SER A 39 -33.26 -8.35 19.35
CA SER A 39 -34.47 -7.55 19.24
C SER A 39 -34.49 -6.64 18.00
N LYS A 40 -33.42 -6.65 17.20
CA LYS A 40 -33.20 -5.75 16.04
C LYS A 40 -33.45 -4.28 16.40
N THR A 41 -33.10 -3.91 17.63
CA THR A 41 -33.41 -2.58 18.18
C THR A 41 -32.13 -1.80 18.39
N LEU A 42 -32.09 -0.57 17.87
CA LEU A 42 -31.04 0.40 18.08
C LEU A 42 -31.49 1.42 19.11
N LYS A 43 -30.73 1.55 20.20
CA LYS A 43 -30.89 2.62 21.18
C LYS A 43 -29.91 3.73 20.88
N ILE A 44 -30.39 4.96 20.86
CA ILE A 44 -29.61 6.18 20.63
C ILE A 44 -29.89 7.10 21.81
N PHE A 45 -28.86 7.75 22.33
CA PHE A 45 -29.01 8.79 23.33
C PHE A 45 -28.11 9.96 23.00
N GLY A 46 -28.54 11.15 23.40
CA GLY A 46 -27.92 12.38 23.00
C GLY A 46 -28.54 13.61 23.66
N HIS A 47 -28.08 14.78 23.23
CA HIS A 47 -28.63 16.05 23.64
C HIS A 47 -29.29 16.79 22.49
N THR A 48 -30.35 17.54 22.78
CA THR A 48 -31.04 18.38 21.83
C THR A 48 -31.50 19.67 22.48
N THR A 49 -31.49 20.76 21.71
CA THR A 49 -32.08 22.05 22.13
C THR A 49 -33.54 22.17 21.70
N ILE A 50 -34.15 21.07 21.22
CA ILE A 50 -35.58 21.02 20.91
C ILE A 50 -36.33 21.09 22.26
N GLU A 51 -36.85 22.27 22.60
CA GLU A 51 -37.79 22.42 23.72
C GLU A 51 -39.00 21.53 23.49
N LYS A 52 -39.60 21.01 24.58
CA LYS A 52 -40.80 20.18 24.58
C LYS A 52 -41.82 20.72 23.56
N LEU A 53 -41.92 20.06 22.41
CA LEU A 53 -42.86 20.41 21.35
C LEU A 53 -44.27 20.28 21.93
N ALA A 54 -45.02 21.37 21.89
CA ALA A 54 -46.43 21.38 22.25
C ALA A 54 -47.20 20.52 21.23
N ASP A 55 -47.98 19.58 21.77
CA ASP A 55 -49.07 18.82 21.17
C ASP A 55 -48.84 17.93 19.92
N ASP A 56 -47.66 17.94 19.28
CA ASP A 56 -47.28 16.95 18.25
C ASP A 56 -45.91 16.30 18.55
N GLU A 57 -45.88 14.96 18.64
CA GLU A 57 -44.64 14.21 18.90
C GLU A 57 -43.63 14.38 17.73
N PRO A 58 -42.35 14.75 18.00
CA PRO A 58 -41.34 14.84 16.95
C PRO A 58 -41.10 13.47 16.31
N ALA A 59 -41.23 13.38 14.98
CA ALA A 59 -40.91 12.18 14.23
C ALA A 59 -39.39 12.06 14.05
N PHE A 60 -38.75 11.22 14.88
CA PHE A 60 -37.37 10.81 14.66
C PHE A 60 -37.31 9.69 13.61
N GLU A 61 -36.44 9.87 12.63
CA GLU A 61 -36.10 8.87 11.62
C GLU A 61 -34.63 8.48 11.79
N VAL A 62 -34.34 7.19 11.71
CA VAL A 62 -32.97 6.69 11.71
C VAL A 62 -32.73 5.86 10.47
N HIS A 63 -31.62 6.13 9.82
CA HIS A 63 -31.20 5.44 8.61
C HIS A 63 -29.76 4.93 8.75
N VAL A 64 -29.58 3.62 8.58
CA VAL A 64 -28.28 2.94 8.66
C VAL A 64 -28.09 2.05 7.44
N ARG A 65 -27.15 2.41 6.55
CA ARG A 65 -26.81 1.66 5.32
C ARG A 65 -28.04 1.16 4.53
N GLY A 66 -28.99 2.05 4.21
CA GLY A 66 -30.17 1.69 3.42
C GLY A 66 -31.35 1.14 4.24
N ASN A 67 -31.18 0.91 5.56
CA ASN A 67 -32.24 0.39 6.42
C ASN A 67 -32.83 1.51 7.27
N TYR A 68 -34.17 1.61 7.26
CA TYR A 68 -34.92 2.55 8.09
C TYR A 68 -35.31 1.90 9.42
N GLY A 69 -35.07 2.61 10.51
CA GLY A 69 -35.52 2.24 11.85
C GLY A 69 -36.86 2.90 12.17
N LYS A 70 -37.84 2.10 12.56
CA LYS A 70 -39.14 2.60 13.06
C LYS A 70 -39.01 2.91 14.55
N ILE A 71 -39.42 4.11 14.96
CA ILE A 71 -39.38 4.50 16.37
C ILE A 71 -40.27 3.57 17.19
N LYS A 72 -39.75 3.10 18.33
CA LYS A 72 -40.43 2.21 19.27
C LYS A 72 -40.70 2.91 20.60
N ASP A 73 -39.74 3.70 21.05
CA ASP A 73 -39.78 4.40 22.33
C ASP A 73 -38.95 5.68 22.20
N LEU A 74 -39.42 6.76 22.81
CA LEU A 74 -38.78 8.07 22.83
C LEU A 74 -39.03 8.71 24.18
N SER A 75 -37.94 8.97 24.91
CA SER A 75 -37.96 9.78 26.12
C SER A 75 -37.13 11.04 25.90
N ILE A 76 -37.72 12.21 26.22
CA ILE A 76 -37.05 13.50 26.19
C ILE A 76 -37.19 14.14 27.57
N GLU A 77 -36.07 14.30 28.27
CA GLU A 77 -35.98 14.96 29.57
C GLU A 77 -35.07 16.19 29.48
N LYS A 78 -35.66 17.38 29.60
CA LYS A 78 -34.99 18.67 29.39
C LYS A 78 -34.35 18.72 27.99
N ASN A 79 -33.02 18.66 27.95
CA ASN A 79 -32.22 18.73 26.74
C ASN A 79 -31.59 17.37 26.39
N HIS A 80 -32.01 16.26 27.00
CA HIS A 80 -31.51 14.92 26.68
C HIS A 80 -32.61 14.10 26.05
N PHE A 81 -32.26 13.27 25.06
CA PHE A 81 -33.17 12.30 24.48
C PHE A 81 -32.59 10.89 24.55
N ALA A 82 -33.48 9.90 24.69
CA ALA A 82 -33.20 8.49 24.50
C ALA A 82 -34.27 7.92 23.58
N ALA A 83 -33.86 7.39 22.43
CA ALA A 83 -34.77 6.87 21.42
C ALA A 83 -34.39 5.43 21.05
N SER A 84 -35.39 4.57 20.90
CA SER A 84 -35.23 3.18 20.45
C SER A 84 -35.88 2.99 19.09
N PHE A 85 -35.14 2.43 18.14
CA PHE A 85 -35.60 2.18 16.77
C PHE A 85 -35.55 0.70 16.44
N ALA A 86 -36.67 0.14 16.01
CA ALA A 86 -36.77 -1.24 15.54
C ALA A 86 -36.54 -1.31 14.02
N PHE A 87 -35.73 -2.27 13.58
CA PHE A 87 -35.49 -2.52 12.16
C PHE A 87 -36.18 -3.82 11.71
N ASP A 88 -36.77 -3.80 10.51
CA ASP A 88 -37.43 -4.97 9.93
C ASP A 88 -36.42 -6.11 9.69
N SER A 89 -35.19 -5.76 9.29
CA SER A 89 -34.07 -6.67 9.08
C SER A 89 -32.91 -6.38 10.04
N ALA A 90 -32.07 -7.38 10.30
CA ALA A 90 -30.90 -7.16 11.16
C ALA A 90 -29.86 -6.29 10.43
N LEU A 91 -29.36 -5.26 11.12
CA LEU A 91 -28.30 -4.40 10.59
C LEU A 91 -27.03 -5.20 10.24
N PRO A 92 -26.28 -4.76 9.20
CA PRO A 92 -25.04 -5.42 8.82
C PRO A 92 -24.01 -5.38 9.95
N GLY A 93 -23.30 -6.49 10.14
CA GLY A 93 -22.25 -6.58 11.15
C GLY A 93 -21.07 -5.66 10.87
N GLY A 94 -20.43 -5.17 11.93
CA GLY A 94 -19.32 -4.21 11.85
C GLY A 94 -19.75 -2.80 12.20
N LEU A 95 -19.05 -1.81 11.66
CA LEU A 95 -19.27 -0.39 11.96
C LEU A 95 -19.97 0.28 10.77
N SER A 96 -21.07 0.98 11.05
CA SER A 96 -21.85 1.69 10.05
C SER A 96 -22.13 3.13 10.48
N GLU A 97 -22.17 4.03 9.51
CA GLU A 97 -22.71 5.38 9.72
C GLU A 97 -24.22 5.33 9.92
N MET A 98 -24.68 6.20 10.80
CA MET A 98 -26.06 6.33 11.22
C MET A 98 -26.48 7.77 11.02
N HIS A 99 -27.48 7.96 10.16
CA HIS A 99 -28.15 9.24 9.96
C HIS A 99 -29.37 9.27 10.87
N VAL A 100 -29.46 10.29 11.72
CA VAL A 100 -30.58 10.49 12.61
C VAL A 100 -31.15 11.86 12.29
N THR A 101 -32.43 11.90 11.95
CA THR A 101 -33.11 13.15 11.60
C THR A 101 -34.37 13.31 12.44
N ALA A 102 -34.62 14.49 12.99
CA ALA A 102 -35.91 14.81 13.62
C ALA A 102 -36.69 15.78 12.73
N THR A 103 -37.98 15.51 12.56
CA THR A 103 -38.91 16.45 11.90
C THR A 103 -39.63 17.27 12.97
N LEU A 104 -39.52 18.60 12.89
CA LEU A 104 -40.20 19.55 13.78
C LEU A 104 -41.67 19.77 13.37
N ALA A 105 -42.47 20.35 14.26
CA ALA A 105 -43.88 20.68 14.01
C ALA A 105 -44.09 21.60 12.79
N ASN A 106 -43.12 22.47 12.48
CA ASN A 106 -43.13 23.31 11.27
C ASN A 106 -42.67 22.56 9.99
N LYS A 107 -42.49 21.23 10.06
CA LYS A 107 -41.99 20.32 9.02
C LYS A 107 -40.51 20.50 8.65
N ASP A 108 -39.75 21.32 9.37
CA ASP A 108 -38.30 21.39 9.18
C ASP A 108 -37.63 20.10 9.66
N LYS A 109 -36.63 19.62 8.90
CA LYS A 109 -35.79 18.48 9.30
C LYS A 109 -34.47 18.94 9.90
N ILE A 110 -34.08 18.33 11.01
CA ILE A 110 -32.80 18.56 11.69
C ILE A 110 -31.99 17.27 11.67
N ASP A 111 -30.76 17.35 11.15
CA ASP A 111 -29.78 16.28 11.24
C ASP A 111 -29.06 16.29 12.60
N PHE A 112 -28.87 15.10 13.17
CA PHE A 112 -28.10 14.90 14.38
C PHE A 112 -26.72 14.33 14.04
N PHE A 113 -25.70 14.90 14.66
CA PHE A 113 -24.31 14.51 14.47
C PHE A 113 -23.69 14.04 15.77
N ALA A 114 -22.62 13.26 15.71
CA ALA A 114 -21.75 13.05 16.85
C ALA A 114 -21.05 14.36 17.25
N ALA A 115 -20.53 14.41 18.47
CA ALA A 115 -19.87 15.61 19.03
C ALA A 115 -18.70 16.17 18.18
N ASN A 116 -18.14 15.38 17.27
CA ASN A 116 -17.08 15.79 16.34
C ASN A 116 -17.61 16.36 15.00
N GLY A 117 -18.92 16.61 14.90
CA GLY A 117 -19.59 17.11 13.69
C GLY A 117 -19.73 16.07 12.56
N LYS A 118 -19.35 14.80 12.78
CA LYS A 118 -19.55 13.70 11.82
C LYS A 118 -20.82 12.94 12.15
N LEU A 119 -21.28 12.11 11.21
CA LEU A 119 -22.41 11.21 11.44
C LEU A 119 -22.13 10.28 12.63
N GLY A 120 -23.20 9.95 13.36
CA GLY A 120 -23.13 8.95 14.43
C GLY A 120 -22.70 7.59 13.88
N LEU A 121 -22.04 6.79 14.70
CA LEU A 121 -21.63 5.44 14.34
C LEU A 121 -22.39 4.43 15.18
N VAL A 122 -22.77 3.32 14.55
CA VAL A 122 -23.33 2.14 15.22
C VAL A 122 -22.44 0.94 14.97
N HIS A 123 -22.05 0.26 16.06
CA HIS A 123 -21.34 -1.01 15.98
C HIS A 123 -22.29 -2.18 16.20
N VAL A 124 -22.30 -3.11 15.24
CA VAL A 124 -23.10 -4.33 15.27
C VAL A 124 -22.16 -5.52 15.43
N SER A 125 -22.14 -6.10 16.63
CA SER A 125 -21.34 -7.30 16.89
C SER A 125 -21.93 -8.51 16.15
N LYS A 126 -21.08 -9.19 15.37
CA LYS A 126 -21.46 -10.38 14.61
C LYS A 126 -20.29 -11.36 14.55
N ILE A 127 -20.56 -12.63 14.85
CA ILE A 127 -19.62 -13.72 14.57
C ILE A 127 -19.86 -14.18 13.14
N TYR A 128 -18.83 -14.11 12.30
CA TYR A 128 -18.94 -14.53 10.91
C TYR A 128 -18.57 -16.01 10.75
N ALA A 129 -19.21 -16.71 9.82
CA ALA A 129 -18.90 -18.11 9.52
C ALA A 129 -17.41 -18.32 9.19
N ARG A 130 -16.77 -17.35 8.52
CA ARG A 130 -15.32 -17.37 8.24
C ARG A 130 -14.44 -17.40 9.49
N HIS A 131 -14.90 -16.88 10.63
CA HIS A 131 -14.15 -16.96 11.89
C HIS A 131 -14.15 -18.39 12.43
N TRP A 132 -15.29 -19.08 12.33
CA TRP A 132 -15.38 -20.51 12.65
C TRP A 132 -14.53 -21.34 11.69
N TRP A 133 -14.56 -21.05 10.39
CA TRP A 133 -13.69 -21.73 9.42
C TRP A 133 -12.21 -21.55 9.75
N LEU A 134 -11.77 -20.33 10.09
CA LEU A 134 -10.39 -20.08 10.49
C LEU A 134 -10.01 -20.91 11.74
N LEU A 135 -10.88 -20.97 12.75
CA LEU A 135 -10.66 -21.77 13.95
C LEU A 135 -10.60 -23.27 13.63
N VAL A 136 -11.59 -23.81 12.90
CA VAL A 136 -11.68 -25.23 12.55
C VAL A 136 -10.48 -25.65 11.71
N VAL A 137 -10.13 -24.90 10.67
CA VAL A 137 -8.96 -25.20 9.83
C VAL A 137 -7.67 -25.15 10.65
N THR A 138 -7.55 -24.20 11.58
CA THR A 138 -6.41 -24.13 12.51
C THR A 138 -6.31 -25.38 13.39
N LEU A 139 -7.42 -25.80 14.01
CA LEU A 139 -7.46 -26.97 14.88
C LEU A 139 -7.18 -28.27 14.10
N LEU A 140 -7.74 -28.41 12.90
CA LEU A 140 -7.47 -29.54 12.00
C LEU A 140 -6.00 -29.56 11.58
N ALA A 141 -5.41 -28.41 11.26
CA ALA A 141 -3.99 -28.31 10.92
C ALA A 141 -3.11 -28.72 12.12
N ILE A 142 -3.45 -28.28 13.33
CA ILE A 142 -2.75 -28.70 14.55
C ILE A 142 -2.85 -30.21 14.76
N GLY A 143 -4.06 -30.78 14.67
CA GLY A 143 -4.28 -32.22 14.77
C GLY A 143 -3.47 -33.00 13.74
N PHE A 144 -3.45 -32.52 12.49
CA PHE A 144 -2.65 -33.12 11.42
C PHE A 144 -1.15 -33.06 11.70
N ILE A 145 -0.62 -31.97 12.26
CA ILE A 145 0.80 -31.79 12.58
C ILE A 145 1.31 -32.87 13.57
N TYR A 146 0.45 -33.35 14.48
CA TYR A 146 0.80 -34.42 15.44
C TYR A 146 0.77 -35.83 14.83
N THR A 147 0.36 -35.98 13.57
CA THR A 147 0.31 -37.30 12.92
C THR A 147 1.68 -37.68 12.34
N LYS A 148 2.00 -38.99 12.37
CA LYS A 148 3.16 -39.55 11.65
C LYS A 148 3.08 -39.29 10.13
N HIS A 149 1.87 -39.17 9.59
CA HIS A 149 1.63 -38.84 8.19
C HIS A 149 2.17 -37.46 7.83
N PHE A 150 1.90 -36.43 8.64
CA PHE A 150 2.44 -35.09 8.40
C PHE A 150 3.97 -35.08 8.42
N GLU A 151 4.59 -35.75 9.38
CA GLU A 151 6.05 -35.84 9.44
C GLU A 151 6.63 -36.53 8.19
N LYS A 152 6.05 -37.68 7.80
CA LYS A 152 6.46 -38.42 6.59
C LYS A 152 6.31 -37.57 5.33
N ILE A 153 5.16 -36.91 5.14
CA ILE A 153 4.87 -36.06 3.98
C ILE A 153 5.84 -34.88 3.94
N THR A 154 6.02 -34.16 5.04
CA THR A 154 6.87 -32.97 5.08
C THR A 154 8.35 -33.30 4.91
N ASN A 155 8.83 -34.39 5.48
CA ASN A 155 10.19 -34.88 5.23
C ASN A 155 10.36 -35.31 3.77
N GLY A 156 9.42 -36.09 3.23
CA GLY A 156 9.46 -36.52 1.83
C GLY A 156 9.47 -35.34 0.85
N ILE A 157 8.63 -34.32 1.08
CA ILE A 157 8.64 -33.08 0.29
C ILE A 157 9.97 -32.34 0.45
N ALA A 158 10.49 -32.21 1.67
CA ALA A 158 11.75 -31.51 1.93
C ALA A 158 12.93 -32.20 1.22
N ASP A 159 13.02 -33.53 1.28
CA ASP A 159 14.06 -34.34 0.62
C ASP A 159 13.92 -34.29 -0.91
N TRP A 160 12.68 -34.34 -1.42
CA TRP A 160 12.40 -34.18 -2.84
C TRP A 160 12.83 -32.79 -3.35
N ILE A 161 12.52 -31.72 -2.62
CA ILE A 161 12.97 -30.36 -2.96
C ILE A 161 14.50 -30.27 -2.90
N GLN A 162 15.11 -30.87 -1.88
CA GLN A 162 16.56 -30.85 -1.68
C GLN A 162 17.31 -31.41 -2.89
N THR A 163 16.78 -32.48 -3.50
CA THR A 163 17.38 -33.14 -4.67
C THR A 163 16.95 -32.53 -6.01
N ARG A 164 15.81 -31.82 -6.08
CA ARG A 164 15.22 -31.31 -7.33
C ARG A 164 15.12 -29.78 -7.43
N GLN A 165 16.04 -29.06 -6.79
CA GLN A 165 16.03 -27.58 -6.77
C GLN A 165 16.00 -26.96 -8.17
N ARG A 166 16.80 -27.48 -9.12
CA ARG A 166 16.88 -26.98 -10.50
C ARG A 166 15.57 -27.20 -11.27
N PRO A 167 15.03 -28.44 -11.41
CA PRO A 167 13.73 -28.65 -12.03
C PRO A 167 12.60 -27.82 -11.41
N LEU A 168 12.60 -27.66 -10.08
CA LEU A 168 11.58 -26.87 -9.40
C LEU A 168 11.68 -25.37 -9.73
N SER A 169 12.89 -24.83 -9.77
CA SER A 169 13.12 -23.44 -10.18
C SER A 169 12.65 -23.20 -11.62
N ILE A 170 12.93 -24.17 -12.51
CA ILE A 170 12.46 -24.16 -13.90
C ILE A 170 10.93 -24.23 -13.95
N GLY A 171 10.30 -25.11 -13.16
CA GLY A 171 8.84 -25.21 -13.08
C GLY A 171 8.17 -23.92 -12.61
N VAL A 172 8.72 -23.27 -11.57
CA VAL A 172 8.25 -21.96 -11.10
C VAL A 172 8.39 -20.89 -12.19
N PHE A 173 9.51 -20.89 -12.91
CA PHE A 173 9.71 -19.99 -14.05
C PHE A 173 8.70 -20.25 -15.18
N PHE A 174 8.38 -21.52 -15.48
CA PHE A 174 7.33 -21.87 -16.44
C PHE A 174 5.94 -21.42 -15.99
N ILE A 175 5.61 -21.49 -14.70
CA ILE A 175 4.35 -20.93 -14.17
C ILE A 175 4.30 -19.42 -14.43
N PHE A 176 5.37 -18.70 -14.11
CA PHE A 176 5.49 -17.27 -14.42
C PHE A 176 5.27 -16.99 -15.91
N LEU A 177 5.99 -17.70 -16.80
CA LEU A 177 5.83 -17.54 -18.25
C LEU A 177 4.42 -17.89 -18.74
N SER A 178 3.77 -18.88 -18.14
CA SER A 178 2.40 -19.27 -18.50
C SER A 178 1.39 -18.19 -18.14
N LEU A 179 1.54 -17.58 -16.95
CA LEU A 179 0.73 -16.43 -16.54
C LEU A 179 0.93 -15.24 -17.47
N VAL A 180 2.18 -14.98 -17.84
CA VAL A 180 2.55 -13.93 -18.82
C VAL A 180 1.90 -14.20 -20.16
N ALA A 181 2.04 -15.41 -20.71
CA ALA A 181 1.48 -15.79 -22.01
C ALA A 181 -0.05 -15.59 -22.06
N ILE A 182 -0.74 -15.96 -20.98
CA ILE A 182 -2.20 -15.80 -20.85
C ILE A 182 -2.59 -14.32 -20.65
N GLY A 183 -1.69 -13.48 -20.14
CA GLY A 183 -1.95 -12.08 -19.83
C GLY A 183 -2.59 -11.87 -18.47
N THR A 184 -2.33 -12.76 -17.51
CA THR A 184 -2.93 -12.74 -16.18
C THR A 184 -2.28 -11.67 -15.30
N THR A 185 -3.06 -10.77 -14.74
CA THR A 185 -2.61 -9.71 -13.83
C THR A 185 -3.49 -9.65 -12.59
N GLY A 186 -2.94 -9.11 -11.51
CA GLY A 186 -3.70 -8.77 -10.30
C GLY A 186 -3.91 -7.28 -10.12
N SER A 187 -3.57 -6.48 -11.12
CA SER A 187 -3.90 -5.06 -11.13
C SER A 187 -5.41 -4.84 -11.19
N SER A 188 -5.87 -3.82 -10.47
CA SER A 188 -7.26 -3.35 -10.53
C SER A 188 -7.47 -2.27 -11.60
N PHE A 189 -6.60 -2.19 -12.61
CA PHE A 189 -6.66 -1.22 -13.72
C PHE A 189 -8.03 -1.12 -14.39
N ARG A 190 -8.82 -2.19 -14.35
CA ARG A 190 -10.19 -2.17 -14.85
C ARG A 190 -11.08 -1.11 -14.19
N ILE A 191 -10.80 -0.71 -12.95
CA ILE A 191 -11.47 0.42 -12.27
C ILE A 191 -11.33 1.71 -13.09
N VAL A 192 -10.15 1.98 -13.64
CA VAL A 192 -9.89 3.16 -14.49
C VAL A 192 -10.64 3.01 -15.80
N LEU A 193 -10.49 1.86 -16.45
CA LEU A 193 -11.14 1.60 -17.75
C LEU A 193 -12.67 1.68 -17.68
N ASP A 194 -13.26 1.24 -16.57
CA ASP A 194 -14.71 1.32 -16.34
C ASP A 194 -15.16 2.70 -15.82
N GLY A 195 -14.21 3.56 -15.46
CA GLY A 195 -14.42 4.92 -14.96
C GLY A 195 -14.89 5.88 -16.05
N PRO A 196 -15.50 7.02 -15.65
CA PRO A 196 -16.18 7.92 -16.58
C PRO A 196 -15.22 8.52 -17.62
N VAL A 197 -14.01 8.93 -17.22
CA VAL A 197 -13.03 9.52 -18.14
C VAL A 197 -12.58 8.50 -19.19
N ALA A 198 -12.16 7.30 -18.78
CA ALA A 198 -11.66 6.30 -19.72
C ALA A 198 -12.73 5.84 -20.70
N LYS A 199 -13.97 5.62 -20.24
CA LYS A 199 -15.11 5.30 -21.12
C LYS A 199 -15.40 6.41 -22.12
N ALA A 200 -15.26 7.66 -21.71
CA ALA A 200 -15.53 8.80 -22.59
C ALA A 200 -14.44 8.98 -23.66
N VAL A 201 -13.17 8.69 -23.34
CA VAL A 201 -12.04 9.01 -24.24
C VAL A 201 -11.45 7.82 -24.99
N SER A 202 -11.69 6.58 -24.54
CA SER A 202 -10.95 5.41 -25.05
C SER A 202 -11.81 4.34 -25.68
N SER A 203 -11.24 3.66 -26.66
CA SER A 203 -11.68 2.34 -27.12
C SER A 203 -10.71 1.28 -26.56
N THR A 204 -11.22 0.33 -25.79
CA THR A 204 -10.41 -0.79 -25.26
C THR A 204 -10.85 -2.12 -25.85
N THR A 205 -9.88 -3.00 -26.11
CA THR A 205 -10.15 -4.36 -26.59
C THR A 205 -9.60 -5.37 -25.60
N GLY A 206 -10.31 -6.47 -25.39
CA GLY A 206 -9.86 -7.47 -24.42
C GLY A 206 -10.98 -8.32 -23.86
N SER A 207 -10.68 -9.00 -22.75
CA SER A 207 -11.64 -9.80 -22.00
C SER A 207 -11.81 -9.15 -20.65
N ASP A 208 -13.05 -9.06 -20.19
CA ASP A 208 -13.41 -8.46 -18.90
C ASP A 208 -13.48 -9.51 -17.79
N SER A 209 -12.95 -10.70 -18.07
CA SER A 209 -12.93 -11.81 -17.13
C SER A 209 -12.11 -11.46 -15.89
N LYS A 210 -12.73 -11.68 -14.74
CA LYS A 210 -12.10 -11.50 -13.43
C LYS A 210 -12.52 -12.61 -12.47
N ILE A 211 -11.58 -13.01 -11.63
CA ILE A 211 -11.82 -13.79 -10.41
C ILE A 211 -11.54 -12.85 -9.25
N PHE A 212 -12.40 -12.91 -8.22
CA PHE A 212 -12.43 -11.98 -7.09
C PHE A 212 -12.78 -10.53 -7.47
N LYS A 213 -13.04 -9.70 -6.47
CA LYS A 213 -13.43 -8.30 -6.65
C LYS A 213 -12.20 -7.43 -6.95
N LEU A 214 -12.40 -6.38 -7.74
CA LEU A 214 -11.39 -5.33 -7.94
C LEU A 214 -11.18 -4.55 -6.63
N GLN A 215 -9.97 -4.01 -6.46
CA GLN A 215 -9.58 -3.25 -5.27
C GLN A 215 -9.41 -1.78 -5.60
N TYR A 216 -10.18 -0.91 -4.93
CA TYR A 216 -9.99 0.54 -5.00
C TYR A 216 -8.76 1.02 -4.21
N SER A 217 -8.23 0.17 -3.33
CA SER A 217 -6.93 0.41 -2.72
C SER A 217 -5.81 0.39 -3.76
N ARG A 218 -4.71 1.11 -3.48
CA ARG A 218 -3.54 1.25 -4.36
C ARG A 218 -3.85 1.93 -5.71
N GLY A 219 -4.65 3.01 -5.67
CA GLY A 219 -4.89 3.87 -6.84
C GLY A 219 -3.63 4.43 -7.47
N ASP A 220 -2.53 4.52 -6.73
CA ASP A 220 -1.21 4.85 -7.26
C ASP A 220 -0.62 3.78 -8.20
N GLU A 221 -0.99 2.51 -8.04
CA GLU A 221 -0.61 1.45 -8.97
C GLU A 221 -1.49 1.45 -10.22
N TRP A 222 -2.80 1.22 -10.03
CA TRP A 222 -3.70 1.01 -11.16
C TRP A 222 -4.16 2.33 -11.81
N GLY A 223 -4.15 3.44 -11.07
CA GLY A 223 -4.65 4.76 -11.51
C GLY A 223 -3.58 5.77 -11.87
N ILE A 224 -2.31 5.52 -11.53
CA ILE A 224 -1.19 6.44 -11.82
C ILE A 224 -0.08 5.73 -12.58
N LEU A 225 0.51 4.67 -12.00
CA LEU A 225 1.63 3.95 -12.63
C LEU A 225 1.20 3.28 -13.93
N THR A 226 0.11 2.51 -13.92
CA THR A 226 -0.37 1.80 -15.12
C THR A 226 -0.73 2.76 -16.27
N PRO A 227 -1.47 3.86 -16.05
CA PRO A 227 -1.68 4.89 -17.07
C PRO A 227 -0.38 5.51 -17.59
N ASN A 228 0.61 5.80 -16.74
CA ASN A 228 1.92 6.31 -17.19
C ASN A 228 2.66 5.29 -18.10
N VAL A 229 2.59 4.00 -17.77
CA VAL A 229 3.16 2.94 -18.62
C VAL A 229 2.48 2.93 -20.00
N ILE A 230 1.14 2.97 -20.04
CA ILE A 230 0.41 2.96 -21.31
C ILE A 230 0.66 4.27 -22.08
N ALA A 231 0.82 5.40 -21.38
CA ALA A 231 1.20 6.67 -21.99
C ALA A 231 2.56 6.57 -22.69
N GLN A 232 3.51 5.82 -22.14
CA GLN A 232 4.79 5.53 -22.80
C GLN A 232 4.63 4.63 -24.04
N VAL A 233 3.74 3.64 -23.98
CA VAL A 233 3.43 2.73 -25.10
C VAL A 233 2.77 3.44 -26.26
N ASN A 234 1.89 4.41 -25.97
CA ASN A 234 1.10 5.16 -26.94
C ASN A 234 1.71 6.52 -27.32
N HIS A 235 2.86 6.89 -26.77
CA HIS A 235 3.60 8.08 -27.19
C HIS A 235 4.25 7.89 -28.56
N THR A 236 4.44 8.98 -29.31
CA THR A 236 5.18 9.01 -30.58
C THR A 236 6.31 10.04 -30.48
N PRO A 237 7.61 9.63 -30.54
CA PRO A 237 8.11 8.25 -30.56
C PRO A 237 7.82 7.51 -29.25
N LYS A 238 7.83 6.17 -29.26
CA LYS A 238 7.57 5.38 -28.05
C LYS A 238 8.67 5.53 -27.01
N PHE A 239 8.29 5.37 -25.75
CA PHE A 239 9.20 5.30 -24.60
C PHE A 239 10.12 6.53 -24.40
N PRO A 240 9.68 7.78 -24.61
CA PRO A 240 10.57 8.94 -24.45
C PRO A 240 11.00 9.13 -22.99
N ILE A 241 12.20 9.70 -22.80
CA ILE A 241 12.65 10.15 -21.47
C ILE A 241 11.72 11.23 -20.93
N ILE A 242 11.40 12.24 -21.75
CA ILE A 242 10.43 13.29 -21.42
C ILE A 242 9.15 12.99 -22.19
N ASN A 243 8.08 12.63 -21.48
CA ASN A 243 6.78 12.46 -22.09
C ASN A 243 6.11 13.83 -22.26
N THR A 244 6.02 14.30 -23.50
CA THR A 244 5.46 15.62 -23.82
C THR A 244 3.94 15.68 -23.71
N ASN A 245 3.26 14.54 -23.55
CA ASN A 245 1.81 14.49 -23.35
C ASN A 245 1.42 14.80 -21.90
N LEU A 246 2.35 14.68 -20.94
CA LEU A 246 2.11 14.91 -19.52
C LEU A 246 2.50 16.33 -19.10
N GLY A 247 1.49 17.19 -18.95
CA GLY A 247 1.69 18.59 -18.57
C GLY A 247 2.41 19.41 -19.64
N ILE A 248 2.56 20.71 -19.40
CA ILE A 248 3.03 21.63 -20.45
C ILE A 248 4.54 21.58 -20.70
N ASP A 249 5.34 21.36 -19.65
CA ASP A 249 6.80 21.21 -19.73
C ASP A 249 7.23 19.80 -20.18
N GLY A 250 6.28 18.86 -20.28
CA GLY A 250 6.55 17.43 -20.34
C GLY A 250 7.05 16.87 -19.00
N GLN A 251 6.85 15.59 -18.78
CA GLN A 251 7.29 14.91 -17.56
C GLN A 251 8.48 14.00 -17.84
N ASN A 252 9.57 14.17 -17.09
CA ASN A 252 10.67 13.23 -17.09
C ASN A 252 10.21 11.92 -16.44
N MET A 253 10.22 10.84 -17.20
CA MET A 253 9.67 9.56 -16.80
C MET A 253 10.67 8.71 -16.01
N GLY A 254 11.95 9.12 -16.01
CA GLY A 254 13.01 8.51 -15.21
C GLY A 254 12.75 8.62 -13.71
N VAL A 255 11.98 9.61 -13.26
CA VAL A 255 11.66 9.82 -11.84
C VAL A 255 10.56 8.89 -11.31
N LEU A 256 9.86 8.15 -12.18
CA LEU A 256 8.81 7.23 -11.74
C LEU A 256 9.42 6.01 -11.05
N GLY A 257 9.16 5.90 -9.75
CA GLY A 257 9.66 4.84 -8.88
C GLY A 257 8.81 3.57 -8.90
N MET A 258 8.93 2.80 -7.82
CA MET A 258 8.29 1.49 -7.62
C MET A 258 8.84 0.46 -8.61
N THR A 259 8.02 0.01 -9.55
CA THR A 259 8.44 -0.87 -10.65
C THR A 259 8.77 -0.09 -11.94
N GLY A 260 8.55 1.22 -11.96
CA GLY A 260 8.93 2.12 -13.04
C GLY A 260 8.09 2.03 -14.31
N VAL A 261 8.53 2.74 -15.34
CA VAL A 261 7.91 2.77 -16.68
C VAL A 261 8.95 2.49 -17.77
N PRO A 262 8.55 1.96 -18.94
CA PRO A 262 9.50 1.72 -20.04
C PRO A 262 9.99 3.04 -20.62
N ILE A 263 11.32 3.20 -20.73
CA ILE A 263 11.99 4.38 -21.30
C ILE A 263 13.08 3.88 -22.24
N ALA A 264 13.24 4.48 -23.42
CA ALA A 264 14.26 4.16 -24.41
C ALA A 264 15.63 4.74 -24.00
N GLN A 265 16.18 4.24 -22.89
CA GLN A 265 17.50 4.59 -22.37
C GLN A 265 18.20 3.35 -21.80
N TRP A 266 19.53 3.37 -21.67
CA TRP A 266 20.29 2.20 -21.18
C TRP A 266 19.89 1.78 -19.77
N SER A 267 19.46 2.72 -18.93
CA SER A 267 18.98 2.41 -17.58
C SER A 267 17.72 1.53 -17.56
N ALA A 268 16.99 1.38 -18.67
CA ALA A 268 15.88 0.45 -18.78
C ALA A 268 16.31 -1.01 -18.59
N LEU A 269 17.57 -1.34 -18.88
CA LEU A 269 18.13 -2.64 -18.53
C LEU A 269 17.99 -2.89 -17.02
N ALA A 270 18.29 -1.92 -16.17
CA ALA A 270 18.11 -2.03 -14.73
C ALA A 270 16.64 -1.90 -14.25
N ARG A 271 15.65 -1.91 -15.14
CA ARG A 271 14.21 -1.87 -14.78
C ARG A 271 13.47 -3.08 -15.34
N PRO A 272 13.77 -4.31 -14.87
CA PRO A 272 13.26 -5.54 -15.49
C PRO A 272 11.75 -5.70 -15.49
N ALA A 273 11.02 -5.01 -14.61
CA ALA A 273 9.56 -5.02 -14.64
C ALA A 273 8.99 -4.38 -15.93
N THR A 274 9.79 -3.54 -16.60
CA THR A 274 9.40 -2.83 -17.82
C THR A 274 9.84 -3.53 -19.11
N TRP A 275 10.65 -4.59 -19.02
CA TRP A 275 11.22 -5.25 -20.20
C TRP A 275 10.17 -5.77 -21.18
N GLY A 276 9.07 -6.33 -20.66
CA GLY A 276 7.99 -6.86 -21.49
C GLY A 276 7.46 -5.86 -22.52
N TYR A 277 7.46 -4.55 -22.24
CA TYR A 277 6.92 -3.53 -23.16
C TYR A 277 7.76 -3.34 -24.42
N PHE A 278 9.02 -3.77 -24.43
CA PHE A 278 9.90 -3.62 -25.59
C PHE A 278 9.72 -4.74 -26.63
N PHE A 279 9.19 -5.91 -26.25
CA PHE A 279 9.11 -7.08 -27.14
C PHE A 279 7.83 -7.92 -27.04
N LEU A 280 6.94 -7.64 -26.09
CA LEU A 280 5.64 -8.33 -25.95
C LEU A 280 4.48 -7.39 -26.29
N PRO A 281 3.33 -7.92 -26.76
CA PRO A 281 2.09 -7.15 -26.83
C PRO A 281 1.69 -6.62 -25.45
N LEU A 282 0.91 -5.53 -25.40
CA LEU A 282 0.56 -4.80 -24.17
C LEU A 282 0.04 -5.72 -23.06
N ARG A 283 -0.88 -6.64 -23.39
CA ARG A 283 -1.44 -7.61 -22.45
C ARG A 283 -0.35 -8.44 -21.73
N GLN A 284 0.53 -9.05 -22.51
CA GLN A 284 1.60 -9.90 -21.98
C GLN A 284 2.64 -9.05 -21.23
N ALA A 285 2.95 -7.85 -21.73
CA ALA A 285 3.86 -6.91 -21.08
C ALA A 285 3.34 -6.44 -19.69
N GLN A 286 2.04 -6.15 -19.57
CA GLN A 286 1.42 -5.82 -18.29
C GLN A 286 1.40 -7.01 -17.32
N SER A 287 1.16 -8.21 -17.83
CA SER A 287 1.28 -9.42 -17.02
C SER A 287 2.72 -9.64 -16.54
N TRP A 288 3.72 -9.47 -17.41
CA TRP A 288 5.13 -9.51 -17.03
C TRP A 288 5.44 -8.53 -15.90
N HIS A 289 5.04 -7.27 -16.08
CA HIS A 289 5.25 -6.20 -15.09
C HIS A 289 4.67 -6.57 -13.72
N TRP A 290 3.43 -7.07 -13.69
CA TRP A 290 2.75 -7.43 -12.44
C TRP A 290 3.30 -8.68 -11.76
N GLN A 291 3.66 -9.70 -12.54
CA GLN A 291 4.03 -11.01 -12.03
C GLN A 291 5.50 -11.06 -11.57
N LEU A 292 6.38 -10.25 -12.17
CA LEU A 292 7.82 -10.28 -11.90
C LEU A 292 8.17 -10.07 -10.41
N PRO A 293 7.62 -9.08 -9.68
CA PRO A 293 7.93 -8.89 -8.26
C PRO A 293 7.70 -10.15 -7.42
N PHE A 294 6.57 -10.83 -7.60
CA PHE A 294 6.20 -12.01 -6.82
C PHE A 294 7.12 -13.20 -7.13
N TRP A 295 7.18 -13.60 -8.40
CA TRP A 295 7.92 -14.81 -8.81
C TRP A 295 9.43 -14.62 -8.77
N GLY A 296 9.91 -13.42 -9.13
CA GLY A 296 11.32 -13.06 -9.02
C GLY A 296 11.79 -13.09 -7.58
N CYS A 297 11.06 -12.45 -6.67
CA CYS A 297 11.41 -12.45 -5.24
C CYS A 297 11.37 -13.85 -4.64
N LEU A 298 10.39 -14.69 -5.00
CA LEU A 298 10.31 -16.07 -4.54
C LEU A 298 11.58 -16.86 -4.90
N LEU A 299 11.98 -16.82 -6.17
CA LEU A 299 13.14 -17.56 -6.66
C LEU A 299 14.45 -17.04 -6.06
N VAL A 300 14.65 -15.71 -6.04
CA VAL A 300 15.88 -15.12 -5.52
C VAL A 300 16.01 -15.29 -4.01
N LEU A 301 14.93 -15.08 -3.26
CA LEU A 301 14.96 -15.28 -1.82
C LEU A 301 15.19 -16.75 -1.47
N TRP A 302 14.53 -17.68 -2.16
CA TRP A 302 14.79 -19.11 -1.98
C TRP A 302 16.25 -19.46 -2.31
N TRP A 303 16.80 -18.91 -3.39
CA TRP A 303 18.20 -19.09 -3.76
C TRP A 303 19.16 -18.55 -2.70
N LEU A 304 18.96 -17.32 -2.22
CA LEU A 304 19.76 -16.70 -1.15
C LEU A 304 19.74 -17.55 0.12
N LEU A 305 18.54 -17.96 0.57
CA LEU A 305 18.40 -18.81 1.74
C LEU A 305 19.12 -20.16 1.57
N ASN A 306 19.11 -20.76 0.37
CA ASN A 306 19.87 -21.99 0.08
C ASN A 306 21.39 -21.76 0.04
N LEU A 307 21.86 -20.56 -0.31
CA LEU A 307 23.29 -20.24 -0.24
C LEU A 307 23.78 -20.08 1.21
N ILE A 308 22.93 -19.54 2.07
CA ILE A 308 23.22 -19.35 3.51
C ILE A 308 23.06 -20.69 4.25
N LYS A 309 21.95 -21.41 4.03
CA LYS A 309 21.57 -22.67 4.67
C LYS A 309 21.23 -23.76 3.65
N PRO A 310 22.23 -24.42 3.03
CA PRO A 310 22.03 -25.35 1.92
C PRO A 310 21.33 -26.66 2.28
N SER A 311 21.38 -27.09 3.56
CA SER A 311 20.80 -28.35 4.04
C SER A 311 19.30 -28.23 4.38
N SER A 312 18.62 -27.18 3.91
CA SER A 312 17.25 -26.87 4.31
C SER A 312 16.40 -26.37 3.14
N ALA A 313 16.65 -26.85 1.92
CA ALA A 313 16.04 -26.28 0.72
C ALA A 313 14.50 -26.27 0.75
N GLY A 314 13.88 -27.34 1.27
CA GLY A 314 12.42 -27.40 1.43
C GLY A 314 11.88 -26.37 2.42
N ARG A 315 12.54 -26.20 3.57
CA ARG A 315 12.19 -25.16 4.56
C ARG A 315 12.39 -23.76 3.98
N ASN A 316 13.50 -23.53 3.28
CA ASN A 316 13.82 -22.25 2.68
C ASN A 316 12.80 -21.86 1.61
N LEU A 317 12.32 -22.81 0.81
CA LEU A 317 11.23 -22.57 -0.13
C LEU A 317 9.95 -22.18 0.61
N ALA A 318 9.57 -22.93 1.64
CA ALA A 318 8.37 -22.63 2.41
C ALA A 318 8.42 -21.25 3.10
N LEU A 319 9.59 -20.86 3.60
CA LEU A 319 9.84 -19.54 4.18
C LEU A 319 9.83 -18.42 3.13
N ALA A 320 10.42 -18.63 1.96
CA ALA A 320 10.34 -17.68 0.85
C ALA A 320 8.89 -17.52 0.36
N SER A 321 8.13 -18.62 0.26
CA SER A 321 6.69 -18.62 -0.04
C SER A 321 5.90 -17.84 1.01
N LEU A 322 6.21 -18.02 2.30
CA LEU A 322 5.56 -17.30 3.39
C LEU A 322 5.81 -15.78 3.28
N PHE A 323 7.00 -15.36 2.86
CA PHE A 323 7.32 -13.97 2.63
C PHE A 323 6.52 -13.36 1.47
N VAL A 324 6.49 -14.02 0.31
CA VAL A 324 5.84 -13.46 -0.89
C VAL A 324 4.31 -13.50 -0.84
N VAL A 325 3.72 -14.45 -0.09
CA VAL A 325 2.25 -14.56 0.09
C VAL A 325 1.75 -13.67 1.24
N ALA A 326 2.63 -12.99 1.97
CA ALA A 326 2.25 -12.21 3.13
C ALA A 326 1.23 -11.09 2.79
N PRO A 327 0.30 -10.77 3.71
CA PRO A 327 -0.73 -9.75 3.47
C PRO A 327 -0.16 -8.38 3.15
N TYR A 328 1.00 -8.03 3.72
CA TYR A 328 1.71 -6.79 3.40
C TYR A 328 2.13 -6.75 1.91
N ALA A 329 2.68 -7.83 1.39
CA ALA A 329 3.07 -7.89 -0.02
C ALA A 329 1.85 -7.76 -0.94
N ALA A 330 0.78 -8.50 -0.64
CA ALA A 330 -0.45 -8.45 -1.42
C ALA A 330 -1.12 -7.07 -1.38
N ALA A 331 -1.23 -6.45 -0.21
CA ALA A 331 -1.89 -5.16 -0.03
C ALA A 331 -1.14 -4.00 -0.70
N TRP A 332 0.18 -4.13 -0.90
CA TRP A 332 1.03 -3.13 -1.57
C TRP A 332 1.32 -3.47 -3.04
N SER A 333 0.42 -4.18 -3.73
CA SER A 333 0.57 -4.54 -5.15
C SER A 333 1.90 -5.23 -5.48
N ASN A 334 2.41 -6.05 -4.55
CA ASN A 334 3.68 -6.76 -4.62
C ASN A 334 4.94 -5.87 -4.74
N TRP A 335 4.83 -4.54 -4.66
CA TRP A 335 6.00 -3.66 -4.72
C TRP A 335 7.06 -4.00 -3.67
N PRO A 336 6.75 -4.25 -2.37
CA PRO A 336 7.77 -4.61 -1.38
C PRO A 336 8.63 -5.82 -1.77
N LEU A 337 8.08 -6.74 -2.58
CA LEU A 337 8.81 -7.90 -3.09
C LEU A 337 9.83 -7.50 -4.15
N TYR A 338 9.50 -6.52 -4.99
CA TYR A 338 10.44 -5.93 -5.96
C TYR A 338 11.63 -5.26 -5.26
N PHE A 339 11.38 -4.55 -4.16
CA PHE A 339 12.44 -3.94 -3.34
C PHE A 339 13.29 -4.96 -2.60
N THR A 340 12.74 -6.13 -2.26
CA THR A 340 13.49 -7.22 -1.63
C THR A 340 14.33 -8.00 -2.64
N LEU A 341 13.79 -8.20 -3.86
CA LEU A 341 14.39 -8.97 -4.94
C LEU A 341 15.85 -8.56 -5.22
N PHE A 342 16.09 -7.29 -5.49
CA PHE A 342 17.41 -6.84 -5.97
C PHE A 342 18.53 -6.88 -4.93
N PRO A 343 18.36 -6.36 -3.70
CA PRO A 343 19.42 -6.50 -2.71
C PRO A 343 19.64 -7.95 -2.29
N ALA A 344 18.59 -8.80 -2.30
CA ALA A 344 18.76 -10.24 -2.09
C ALA A 344 19.55 -10.90 -3.24
N LEU A 345 19.30 -10.49 -4.49
CA LEU A 345 20.05 -10.93 -5.67
C LEU A 345 21.51 -10.48 -5.59
N ALA A 346 21.75 -9.21 -5.23
CA ALA A 346 23.08 -8.66 -5.05
C ALA A 346 23.86 -9.43 -3.98
N PHE A 347 23.22 -9.75 -2.85
CA PHE A 347 23.83 -10.58 -1.81
C PHE A 347 24.16 -11.99 -2.34
N ALA A 348 23.20 -12.68 -2.97
CA ALA A 348 23.42 -14.02 -3.52
C ALA A 348 24.56 -14.07 -4.56
N CYS A 349 24.60 -13.10 -5.48
CA CYS A 349 25.66 -12.97 -6.48
C CYS A 349 27.01 -12.61 -5.84
N THR A 350 27.02 -11.77 -4.80
CA THR A 350 28.25 -11.44 -4.06
C THR A 350 28.83 -12.68 -3.36
N ILE A 351 27.99 -13.54 -2.79
CA ILE A 351 28.44 -14.84 -2.24
C ILE A 351 29.14 -15.67 -3.32
N LYS A 352 28.63 -15.67 -4.56
CA LYS A 352 29.25 -16.40 -5.68
C LYS A 352 30.55 -15.75 -6.15
N LEU A 353 30.60 -14.43 -6.22
CA LEU A 353 31.80 -13.67 -6.57
C LEU A 353 32.95 -13.93 -5.58
N LEU A 354 32.67 -13.91 -4.28
CA LEU A 354 33.70 -14.08 -3.25
C LEU A 354 34.22 -15.53 -3.13
N ARG A 355 33.56 -16.49 -3.76
CA ARG A 355 33.93 -17.92 -3.73
C ARG A 355 34.51 -18.45 -5.05
N THR A 356 34.35 -17.73 -6.16
CA THR A 356 34.83 -18.21 -7.46
C THR A 356 36.34 -18.00 -7.61
N GLN A 357 37.02 -18.99 -8.20
CA GLN A 357 38.42 -18.86 -8.62
C GLN A 357 38.58 -18.57 -10.11
N LYS A 358 37.49 -18.68 -10.89
CA LYS A 358 37.50 -18.47 -12.34
C LYS A 358 37.25 -17.01 -12.68
N PHE A 359 38.16 -16.41 -13.45
CA PHE A 359 38.09 -15.01 -13.87
C PHE A 359 36.79 -14.65 -14.61
N SER A 360 36.39 -15.45 -15.61
CA SER A 360 35.15 -15.24 -16.36
C SER A 360 33.90 -15.27 -15.49
N HIS A 361 33.87 -16.16 -14.49
CA HIS A 361 32.76 -16.26 -13.55
C HIS A 361 32.77 -15.05 -12.60
N ALA A 362 33.94 -14.56 -12.20
CA ALA A 362 34.04 -13.38 -11.37
C ALA A 362 33.54 -12.13 -12.08
N LEU A 363 33.87 -11.96 -13.38
CA LEU A 363 33.30 -10.89 -14.21
C LEU A 363 31.77 -11.00 -14.31
N ALA A 364 31.24 -12.21 -14.58
CA ALA A 364 29.80 -12.43 -14.68
C ALA A 364 29.06 -12.15 -13.36
N TRP A 365 29.58 -12.63 -12.23
CA TRP A 365 28.99 -12.36 -10.92
C TRP A 365 29.14 -10.89 -10.52
N GLY A 366 30.28 -10.28 -10.80
CA GLY A 366 30.51 -8.85 -10.61
C GLY A 366 29.51 -8.00 -11.36
N ALA A 367 29.36 -8.24 -12.67
CA ALA A 367 28.36 -7.59 -13.50
C ALA A 367 26.93 -7.82 -12.98
N ALA A 368 26.60 -9.04 -12.53
CA ALA A 368 25.29 -9.35 -11.95
C ALA A 368 25.04 -8.59 -10.63
N VAL A 369 26.06 -8.38 -9.80
CA VAL A 369 25.94 -7.53 -8.59
C VAL A 369 25.74 -6.06 -8.99
N GLY A 370 26.54 -5.54 -9.94
CA GLY A 370 26.39 -4.17 -10.44
C GLY A 370 25.00 -3.91 -11.02
N TYR A 371 24.49 -4.86 -11.80
CA TYR A 371 23.13 -4.86 -12.31
C TYR A 371 22.07 -4.86 -11.19
N ALA A 372 22.18 -5.76 -10.21
CA ALA A 372 21.23 -5.86 -9.12
C ALA A 372 21.22 -4.58 -8.27
N LEU A 373 22.38 -3.99 -7.99
CA LEU A 373 22.48 -2.71 -7.27
C LEU A 373 21.90 -1.55 -8.10
N ALA A 374 22.16 -1.50 -9.41
CA ALA A 374 21.56 -0.50 -10.29
C ALA A 374 20.03 -0.63 -10.28
N ALA A 375 19.50 -1.85 -10.42
CA ALA A 375 18.07 -2.10 -10.41
C ALA A 375 17.43 -1.75 -9.07
N TRP A 376 18.12 -1.99 -7.96
CA TRP A 376 17.68 -1.53 -6.65
C TRP A 376 17.63 0.00 -6.55
N VAL A 377 18.68 0.71 -6.96
CA VAL A 377 18.70 2.19 -6.95
C VAL A 377 17.55 2.76 -7.76
N LEU A 378 17.28 2.19 -8.95
CA LEU A 378 16.24 2.66 -9.86
C LEU A 378 14.81 2.29 -9.45
N THR A 379 14.60 1.66 -8.29
CA THR A 379 13.27 1.53 -7.69
C THR A 379 12.75 2.82 -7.05
N LEU A 380 13.65 3.77 -6.71
CA LEU A 380 13.34 5.16 -6.32
C LEU A 380 12.27 5.32 -5.21
N TYR A 381 12.32 4.50 -4.16
CA TYR A 381 11.46 4.68 -2.98
C TYR A 381 12.26 4.46 -1.68
N PRO A 382 12.81 5.56 -1.10
CA PRO A 382 13.70 5.50 0.06
C PRO A 382 13.20 4.67 1.25
N PRO A 383 11.90 4.70 1.65
CA PRO A 383 11.44 3.97 2.84
C PRO A 383 11.80 2.47 2.83
N TRP A 384 11.55 1.78 1.71
CA TRP A 384 11.88 0.36 1.59
C TRP A 384 13.35 0.13 1.25
N MET A 385 13.97 1.02 0.46
CA MET A 385 15.39 0.91 0.12
C MET A 385 16.26 0.96 1.37
N VAL A 386 16.07 1.95 2.24
CA VAL A 386 16.90 2.15 3.44
C VAL A 386 16.69 1.01 4.44
N SER A 387 15.45 0.62 4.72
CA SER A 387 15.13 -0.40 5.72
C SER A 387 15.61 -1.81 5.31
N ILE A 388 15.31 -2.25 4.08
CA ILE A 388 15.77 -3.54 3.54
C ILE A 388 17.29 -3.53 3.36
N GLY A 389 17.85 -2.42 2.89
CA GLY A 389 19.29 -2.28 2.68
C GLY A 389 20.08 -2.39 3.98
N THR A 390 19.59 -1.75 5.04
CA THR A 390 20.19 -1.84 6.38
C THR A 390 20.20 -3.28 6.88
N LEU A 391 19.07 -4.00 6.76
CA LEU A 391 18.99 -5.41 7.13
C LEU A 391 19.99 -6.26 6.35
N LEU A 392 19.97 -6.18 5.01
CA LEU A 392 20.82 -7.04 4.18
C LEU A 392 22.30 -6.68 4.29
N ALA A 393 22.66 -5.42 4.57
CA ALA A 393 24.03 -5.02 4.87
C ALA A 393 24.53 -5.63 6.19
N LEU A 394 23.71 -5.62 7.25
CA LEU A 394 24.05 -6.26 8.53
C LEU A 394 24.19 -7.78 8.38
N LEU A 395 23.29 -8.42 7.64
CA LEU A 395 23.36 -9.85 7.35
C LEU A 395 24.58 -10.21 6.49
N PHE A 396 24.86 -9.43 5.46
CA PHE A 396 26.04 -9.61 4.61
C PHE A 396 27.33 -9.47 5.43
N THR A 397 27.43 -8.45 6.27
CA THR A 397 28.58 -8.24 7.16
C THR A 397 28.75 -9.43 8.11
N GLY A 398 27.68 -9.87 8.75
CA GLY A 398 27.70 -11.05 9.60
C GLY A 398 28.14 -12.32 8.85
N TRP A 399 27.61 -12.53 7.64
CA TRP A 399 28.00 -13.65 6.78
C TRP A 399 29.49 -13.62 6.39
N VAL A 400 30.02 -12.44 6.02
CA VAL A 400 31.45 -12.26 5.70
C VAL A 400 32.30 -12.63 6.90
N ILE A 401 31.93 -12.20 8.11
CA ILE A 401 32.67 -12.56 9.33
C ILE A 401 32.61 -14.05 9.59
N ASP A 402 31.44 -14.69 9.48
CA ASP A 402 31.29 -16.15 9.63
C ASP A 402 32.15 -16.93 8.61
N GLN A 403 32.23 -16.43 7.38
CA GLN A 403 32.95 -17.08 6.28
C GLN A 403 34.40 -16.62 6.11
N ARG A 404 34.92 -15.67 6.90
CA ARG A 404 36.22 -15.00 6.68
C ARG A 404 37.41 -15.91 6.37
N LYS A 405 37.42 -17.14 6.91
CA LYS A 405 38.50 -18.13 6.68
C LYS A 405 38.41 -18.84 5.31
N THR A 406 37.24 -18.82 4.67
CA THR A 406 36.97 -19.46 3.38
C THR A 406 36.88 -18.46 2.23
N LEU A 407 36.88 -17.16 2.52
CA LEU A 407 36.87 -16.12 1.50
C LEU A 407 38.27 -15.97 0.89
N THR A 408 38.30 -15.81 -0.42
CA THR A 408 39.53 -15.53 -1.17
C THR A 408 39.40 -14.18 -1.85
N PHE A 409 40.46 -13.36 -1.77
CA PHE A 409 40.50 -12.08 -2.47
C PHE A 409 41.75 -12.01 -3.35
N HIS A 410 41.56 -12.39 -4.61
CA HIS A 410 42.61 -12.46 -5.62
C HIS A 410 42.20 -11.69 -6.89
N ARG A 411 42.99 -11.83 -7.96
CA ARG A 411 42.73 -11.17 -9.26
C ARG A 411 41.29 -11.35 -9.78
N PRO A 412 40.63 -12.53 -9.67
CA PRO A 412 39.24 -12.67 -10.08
C PRO A 412 38.29 -11.74 -9.32
N GLN A 413 38.43 -11.63 -7.98
CA GLN A 413 37.58 -10.75 -7.18
C GLN A 413 37.78 -9.28 -7.53
N VAL A 414 39.03 -8.85 -7.74
CA VAL A 414 39.34 -7.48 -8.19
C VAL A 414 38.67 -7.18 -9.53
N ALA A 415 38.79 -8.09 -10.50
CA ALA A 415 38.14 -7.94 -11.81
C ALA A 415 36.61 -7.95 -11.72
N GLY A 416 36.04 -8.81 -10.88
CA GLY A 416 34.60 -8.82 -10.63
C GLY A 416 34.12 -7.54 -9.94
N SER A 417 34.88 -6.98 -8.99
CA SER A 417 34.60 -5.66 -8.40
C SER A 417 34.66 -4.56 -9.45
N PHE A 418 35.63 -4.58 -10.35
CA PHE A 418 35.69 -3.64 -11.47
C PHE A 418 34.44 -3.76 -12.38
N ALA A 419 34.05 -4.98 -12.76
CA ALA A 419 32.86 -5.22 -13.56
C ALA A 419 31.57 -4.77 -12.86
N LEU A 420 31.47 -4.97 -11.54
CA LEU A 420 30.38 -4.45 -10.71
C LEU A 420 30.29 -2.94 -10.82
N PHE A 421 31.38 -2.22 -10.56
CA PHE A 421 31.39 -0.75 -10.59
C PHE A 421 31.11 -0.23 -12.00
N LEU A 422 31.68 -0.86 -13.03
CA LEU A 422 31.45 -0.48 -14.42
C LEU A 422 29.97 -0.59 -14.79
N VAL A 423 29.33 -1.74 -14.55
CA VAL A 423 27.90 -1.94 -14.87
C VAL A 423 27.00 -1.02 -14.05
N LEU A 424 27.29 -0.86 -12.75
CA LEU A 424 26.54 0.04 -11.88
C LEU A 424 26.61 1.48 -12.39
N MET A 425 27.82 1.98 -12.64
CA MET A 425 28.04 3.35 -13.12
C MET A 425 27.47 3.59 -14.51
N MET A 426 27.53 2.62 -15.42
CA MET A 426 26.93 2.74 -16.75
C MET A 426 25.40 2.88 -16.65
N LEU A 427 24.74 2.02 -15.88
CA LEU A 427 23.26 1.99 -15.81
C LEU A 427 22.70 3.15 -14.98
N VAL A 428 23.28 3.43 -13.82
CA VAL A 428 22.86 4.56 -12.97
C VAL A 428 23.31 5.89 -13.57
N GLY A 429 24.50 5.94 -14.18
CA GLY A 429 25.00 7.12 -14.87
C GLY A 429 24.14 7.51 -16.07
N SER A 430 23.70 6.54 -16.87
CA SER A 430 22.73 6.78 -17.95
C SER A 430 21.40 7.33 -17.44
N TRP A 431 20.90 6.83 -16.31
CA TRP A 431 19.68 7.39 -15.72
C TRP A 431 19.91 8.81 -15.21
N TRP A 432 21.03 9.03 -14.51
CA TRP A 432 21.34 10.30 -13.88
C TRP A 432 21.58 11.42 -14.90
N SER A 433 22.24 11.13 -16.03
CA SER A 433 22.50 12.13 -17.08
C SER A 433 21.23 12.80 -17.55
N ASP A 434 20.15 12.02 -17.67
CA ASP A 434 18.90 12.46 -18.28
C ASP A 434 17.85 12.86 -17.23
N THR A 435 18.03 12.46 -15.96
CA THR A 435 17.00 12.60 -14.91
C THR A 435 17.39 13.58 -13.79
N LYS A 436 18.66 13.97 -13.67
CA LYS A 436 19.16 14.82 -12.56
C LYS A 436 18.35 16.11 -12.38
N ASP A 437 17.97 16.80 -13.45
CA ASP A 437 17.29 18.10 -13.35
C ASP A 437 15.87 17.92 -12.76
N ALA A 438 15.19 16.84 -13.15
CA ALA A 438 13.89 16.48 -12.58
C ALA A 438 14.01 16.07 -11.10
N ILE A 439 15.06 15.36 -10.71
CA ILE A 439 15.34 15.05 -9.30
C ILE A 439 15.60 16.32 -8.50
N HIS A 440 16.36 17.28 -9.05
CA HIS A 440 16.60 18.57 -8.41
C HIS A 440 15.29 19.36 -8.24
N LEU A 441 14.41 19.37 -9.25
CA LEU A 441 13.09 19.99 -9.12
C LEU A 441 12.28 19.34 -8.00
N MET A 442 12.22 18.01 -7.95
CA MET A 442 11.52 17.26 -6.91
C MET A 442 12.09 17.53 -5.51
N GLN A 443 13.41 17.55 -5.34
CA GLN A 443 14.06 17.83 -4.06
C GLN A 443 13.77 19.23 -3.53
N ASN A 444 13.54 20.21 -4.42
CA ASN A 444 13.20 21.59 -4.07
C ASN A 444 11.69 21.85 -3.92
N THR A 445 10.86 20.81 -4.00
CA THR A 445 9.43 20.93 -3.69
C THR A 445 9.19 21.00 -2.19
N VAL A 446 8.14 21.73 -1.79
CA VAL A 446 7.61 21.69 -0.42
C VAL A 446 7.21 20.24 -0.06
N TYR A 447 6.70 19.50 -1.03
CA TYR A 447 6.40 18.08 -0.88
C TYR A 447 6.64 17.30 -2.19
N PRO A 448 7.33 16.14 -2.16
CA PRO A 448 7.91 15.49 -0.98
C PRO A 448 9.33 15.97 -0.61
N GLY A 449 9.91 16.93 -1.34
CA GLY A 449 11.33 17.30 -1.25
C GLY A 449 11.79 17.77 0.14
N GLN A 450 11.12 18.78 0.69
CA GLN A 450 11.46 19.43 1.96
C GLN A 450 10.76 18.82 3.19
N ARG A 451 10.42 17.51 3.15
CA ARG A 451 9.83 16.82 4.29
C ARG A 451 10.74 16.86 5.52
N THR A 452 10.12 16.96 6.69
CA THR A 452 10.82 16.85 7.98
C THR A 452 11.44 15.47 8.17
N THR A 453 12.61 15.44 8.80
CA THR A 453 13.31 14.21 9.19
C THR A 453 12.47 13.41 10.18
N LEU A 454 12.26 12.11 9.92
CA LEU A 454 11.60 11.20 10.86
C LEU A 454 12.60 10.59 11.84
N THR A 455 12.45 10.86 13.12
CA THR A 455 13.31 10.29 14.18
C THR A 455 12.82 8.93 14.70
N GLY A 456 11.61 8.51 14.32
CA GLY A 456 10.92 7.38 14.93
C GLY A 456 10.43 7.71 16.35
N GLY A 457 10.03 6.68 17.11
CA GLY A 457 9.48 6.81 18.47
C GLY A 457 7.99 7.16 18.53
N ASP A 458 7.33 7.28 17.39
CA ASP A 458 5.94 7.68 17.22
C ASP A 458 4.98 6.49 16.98
N GLN A 459 5.50 5.26 17.00
CA GLN A 459 4.69 4.09 16.69
C GLN A 459 3.74 3.73 17.84
N SER A 460 2.44 3.80 17.58
CA SER A 460 1.42 3.28 18.48
C SER A 460 1.61 1.77 18.73
N PHE A 461 1.55 1.37 20.01
CA PHE A 461 1.72 -0.03 20.43
C PHE A 461 0.76 -0.99 19.73
N LEU A 462 -0.53 -0.63 19.62
CA LEU A 462 -1.53 -1.46 18.94
C LEU A 462 -1.24 -1.55 17.43
N TRP A 463 -0.81 -0.44 16.83
CA TRP A 463 -0.50 -0.36 15.40
C TRP A 463 0.75 -1.16 15.02
N ALA A 464 1.74 -1.27 15.91
CA ALA A 464 2.93 -2.10 15.69
C ALA A 464 2.62 -3.61 15.54
N PHE A 465 1.47 -4.08 16.04
CA PHE A 465 1.07 -5.49 16.00
C PHE A 465 -0.23 -5.72 15.22
N ARG A 466 -0.63 -4.75 14.40
CA ARG A 466 -1.84 -4.81 13.56
C ARG A 466 -1.90 -6.01 12.61
N GLY A 467 -0.76 -6.66 12.31
CA GLY A 467 -0.70 -7.90 11.52
C GLY A 467 -1.55 -9.04 12.09
N TYR A 468 -1.87 -9.00 13.38
CA TYR A 468 -2.83 -9.90 14.02
C TYR A 468 -4.28 -9.75 13.50
N THR A 469 -4.61 -8.64 12.83
CA THR A 469 -5.95 -8.38 12.28
C THR A 469 -6.10 -8.83 10.81
N ASN A 470 -5.00 -9.17 10.13
CA ASN A 470 -4.94 -9.27 8.66
C ASN A 470 -6.01 -10.17 8.02
N ALA A 471 -6.30 -11.32 8.63
CA ALA A 471 -7.26 -12.29 8.09
C ALA A 471 -8.68 -11.74 8.01
N GLU A 472 -8.98 -10.64 8.69
CA GLU A 472 -10.23 -9.89 8.58
C GLU A 472 -10.03 -8.52 7.92
N SER A 473 -9.01 -7.76 8.34
CA SER A 473 -8.84 -6.35 7.95
C SER A 473 -8.40 -6.12 6.50
N ILE A 474 -7.83 -7.14 5.84
CA ILE A 474 -7.37 -7.02 4.45
C ILE A 474 -8.47 -7.42 3.47
N THR A 475 -8.91 -8.68 3.55
CA THR A 475 -9.88 -9.21 2.58
C THR A 475 -11.32 -8.84 2.93
N PHE A 476 -11.67 -8.66 4.20
CA PHE A 476 -13.08 -8.55 4.61
C PHE A 476 -13.48 -7.15 5.13
N SER A 477 -12.54 -6.19 5.14
CA SER A 477 -12.78 -4.77 5.45
C SER A 477 -12.62 -3.84 4.24
N ARG A 478 -12.89 -4.35 3.03
CA ARG A 478 -12.78 -3.59 1.76
C ARG A 478 -13.82 -2.48 1.62
N ASP A 479 -15.03 -2.72 2.14
CA ASP A 479 -16.16 -1.79 2.08
C ASP A 479 -16.23 -0.89 3.32
N ASP A 480 -15.22 -0.94 4.18
CA ASP A 480 -15.16 -0.14 5.40
C ASP A 480 -14.36 1.14 5.07
N ALA A 481 -15.04 2.29 4.97
CA ALA A 481 -14.44 3.58 4.57
C ALA A 481 -13.29 4.06 5.48
N TRP A 482 -13.13 3.42 6.64
CA TRP A 482 -12.23 3.83 7.71
C TRP A 482 -10.90 3.09 7.74
N THR A 483 -10.77 1.99 6.97
CA THR A 483 -9.58 1.14 7.00
C THR A 483 -8.87 1.17 5.65
N ASN A 484 -7.72 1.84 5.60
CA ASN A 484 -6.81 1.74 4.48
C ASN A 484 -6.08 0.38 4.53
N GLN A 485 -6.43 -0.54 3.62
CA GLN A 485 -5.95 -1.93 3.67
C GLN A 485 -4.42 -2.05 3.53
N PRO A 486 -3.75 -1.34 2.60
CA PRO A 486 -2.30 -1.25 2.59
C PRO A 486 -1.70 -0.81 3.93
N GLU A 487 -2.28 0.19 4.58
CA GLU A 487 -1.75 0.72 5.84
C GLU A 487 -1.93 -0.23 7.02
N ILE A 488 -3.10 -0.89 7.14
CA ILE A 488 -3.34 -1.86 8.21
C ILE A 488 -2.63 -3.20 7.98
N SER A 489 -2.24 -3.50 6.74
CA SER A 489 -1.48 -4.70 6.42
C SER A 489 -0.11 -4.70 7.12
N SER A 490 0.34 -5.88 7.53
CA SER A 490 1.65 -6.11 8.15
C SER A 490 2.07 -7.56 7.96
N TYR A 491 3.34 -7.88 8.20
CA TYR A 491 3.72 -9.27 8.50
C TYR A 491 3.25 -9.63 9.91
N ILE A 492 3.05 -10.92 10.19
CA ILE A 492 2.97 -11.40 11.59
C ILE A 492 4.40 -11.57 12.09
N TRP A 493 4.73 -10.86 13.15
CA TRP A 493 5.93 -11.10 13.95
C TRP A 493 5.54 -11.40 15.39
N LEU A 494 6.37 -12.21 16.03
CA LEU A 494 6.20 -12.69 17.40
C LEU A 494 7.39 -12.21 18.23
N PRO A 495 7.37 -10.98 18.81
CA PRO A 495 8.55 -10.35 19.39
C PRO A 495 9.22 -11.20 20.46
N PHE A 496 8.44 -11.85 21.34
CA PHE A 496 8.99 -12.73 22.38
C PHE A 496 9.60 -14.01 21.81
N ALA A 497 8.99 -14.61 20.78
CA ALA A 497 9.59 -15.77 20.10
C ALA A 497 10.85 -15.38 19.31
N MET A 498 10.86 -14.20 18.68
CA MET A 498 12.03 -13.66 18.00
C MET A 498 13.17 -13.42 18.99
N ALA A 499 12.90 -12.80 20.15
CA ALA A 499 13.87 -12.62 21.21
C ALA A 499 14.43 -13.96 21.70
N TRP A 500 13.56 -14.95 21.97
CA TRP A 500 13.96 -16.30 22.32
C TRP A 500 14.90 -16.92 21.28
N LEU A 501 14.53 -16.87 19.99
CA LEU A 501 15.32 -17.43 18.90
C LEU A 501 16.65 -16.69 18.69
N CYS A 502 16.69 -15.36 18.86
CA CYS A 502 17.91 -14.58 18.79
C CYS A 502 18.87 -14.94 19.92
N ILE A 503 18.38 -14.91 21.17
CA ILE A 503 19.18 -15.24 22.36
C ILE A 503 19.69 -16.68 22.25
N TYR A 504 18.80 -17.63 21.96
CA TYR A 504 19.16 -19.03 21.79
C TYR A 504 20.18 -19.20 20.66
N GLY A 505 19.93 -18.60 19.50
CA GLY A 505 20.76 -18.71 18.31
C GLY A 505 22.18 -18.18 18.54
N VAL A 506 22.31 -16.97 19.09
CA VAL A 506 23.61 -16.32 19.33
C VAL A 506 24.44 -17.06 20.38
N LEU A 507 23.79 -17.62 21.41
CA LEU A 507 24.48 -18.34 22.48
C LEU A 507 24.93 -19.75 22.05
N GLN A 508 24.14 -20.42 21.21
CA GLN A 508 24.32 -21.86 20.93
C GLN A 508 24.92 -22.15 19.56
N GLN A 509 24.74 -21.27 18.57
CA GLN A 509 25.29 -21.50 17.23
C GLN A 509 26.68 -20.88 17.10
N ARG A 510 27.66 -21.70 16.68
CA ARG A 510 29.06 -21.25 16.50
C ARG A 510 29.42 -20.95 15.05
N ARG A 511 28.82 -21.64 14.08
CA ARG A 511 29.18 -21.55 12.66
C ARG A 511 28.62 -20.33 11.93
N GLU A 512 27.43 -19.89 12.34
CA GLU A 512 26.66 -18.81 11.71
C GLU A 512 26.28 -17.74 12.75
N ARG A 513 27.18 -17.52 13.69
CA ARG A 513 26.92 -16.67 14.85
C ARG A 513 26.78 -15.22 14.44
N TRP A 514 27.60 -14.76 13.50
CA TRP A 514 27.70 -13.35 13.15
C TRP A 514 26.56 -12.92 12.23
N ILE A 515 26.12 -13.75 11.29
CA ILE A 515 24.89 -13.47 10.52
C ILE A 515 23.66 -13.45 11.42
N LEU A 516 23.59 -14.34 12.42
CA LEU A 516 22.54 -14.30 13.45
C LEU A 516 22.59 -13.04 14.29
N LEU A 517 23.78 -12.60 14.69
CA LEU A 517 23.96 -11.34 15.42
C LEU A 517 23.54 -10.15 14.57
N GLY A 518 23.91 -10.09 13.28
CA GLY A 518 23.44 -9.05 12.37
C GLY A 518 21.91 -9.01 12.26
N CYS A 519 21.27 -10.16 12.19
CA CYS A 519 19.81 -10.28 12.21
C CYS A 519 19.21 -9.76 13.53
N ALA A 520 19.79 -10.14 14.68
CA ALA A 520 19.34 -9.73 16.00
C ALA A 520 19.53 -8.22 16.24
N LEU A 521 20.65 -7.65 15.79
CA LEU A 521 20.92 -6.21 15.85
C LEU A 521 19.90 -5.42 15.03
N PHE A 522 19.54 -5.91 13.84
CA PHE A 522 18.49 -5.28 13.04
C PHE A 522 17.13 -5.30 13.75
N ILE A 523 16.72 -6.45 14.30
CA ILE A 523 15.45 -6.58 15.03
C ILE A 523 15.43 -5.63 16.23
N ALA A 524 16.52 -5.55 17.00
CA ALA A 524 16.63 -4.61 18.11
C ALA A 524 16.56 -3.15 17.64
N TYR A 525 17.30 -2.81 16.59
CA TYR A 525 17.30 -1.47 16.01
C TYR A 525 15.90 -1.07 15.52
N TYR A 526 15.16 -1.96 14.85
CA TYR A 526 13.78 -1.70 14.45
C TYR A 526 12.91 -1.32 15.64
N PHE A 527 12.98 -2.07 16.76
CA PHE A 527 12.15 -1.79 17.93
C PHE A 527 12.57 -0.50 18.65
N ILE A 528 13.87 -0.19 18.68
CA ILE A 528 14.37 1.11 19.18
C ILE A 528 13.82 2.23 18.29
N PHE A 529 13.97 2.15 16.98
CA PHE A 529 13.48 3.16 16.06
C PHE A 529 11.95 3.33 16.15
N ALA A 530 11.19 2.23 16.27
CA ALA A 530 9.74 2.27 16.35
C ALA A 530 9.22 2.93 17.64
N PHE A 531 9.77 2.56 18.80
CA PHE A 531 9.18 2.91 20.10
C PHE A 531 9.95 3.93 20.93
N VAL A 532 11.24 4.12 20.65
CA VAL A 532 12.11 5.06 21.38
C VAL A 532 12.53 6.23 20.48
N GLY A 533 12.77 5.94 19.19
CA GLY A 533 13.35 6.88 18.25
C GLY A 533 14.87 6.94 18.36
N ILE A 534 15.47 7.67 17.41
CA ILE A 534 16.91 7.91 17.33
C ILE A 534 17.18 9.42 17.18
N PRO A 535 18.34 9.92 17.64
CA PRO A 535 18.73 11.31 17.41
C PRO A 535 18.68 11.69 15.92
N GLU A 536 18.25 12.93 15.63
CA GLU A 536 18.05 13.41 14.25
C GLU A 536 19.31 13.30 13.38
N PHE A 537 20.49 13.59 13.93
CA PHE A 537 21.74 13.47 13.19
C PHE A 537 22.01 12.01 12.74
N ILE A 538 21.61 11.01 13.56
CA ILE A 538 21.70 9.59 13.21
C ILE A 538 20.65 9.26 12.15
N ALA A 539 19.42 9.75 12.30
CA ALA A 539 18.36 9.56 11.30
C ALA A 539 18.77 10.10 9.92
N ASN A 540 19.40 11.28 9.88
CA ASN A 540 19.91 11.89 8.65
C ASN A 540 21.11 11.14 8.07
N ALA A 541 22.13 10.83 8.89
CA ALA A 541 23.33 10.13 8.44
C ALA A 541 23.01 8.71 7.92
N SER A 542 22.13 7.99 8.61
CA SER A 542 21.72 6.63 8.24
C SER A 542 20.62 6.59 7.17
N GLN A 543 20.08 7.75 6.77
CA GLN A 543 18.90 7.89 5.90
C GLN A 543 17.59 7.33 6.48
N TRP A 544 17.58 6.79 7.70
CA TRP A 544 16.35 6.35 8.39
C TRP A 544 15.36 7.49 8.66
N GLY A 545 15.83 8.74 8.59
CA GLY A 545 15.03 9.95 8.53
C GLY A 545 13.96 9.96 7.44
N ARG A 546 14.08 9.09 6.43
CA ARG A 546 13.16 8.92 5.30
C ARG A 546 12.25 7.70 5.43
N VAL A 547 12.31 6.95 6.53
CA VAL A 547 11.60 5.69 6.72
C VAL A 547 10.47 5.87 7.73
N PRO A 548 9.20 6.00 7.30
CA PRO A 548 8.07 5.84 8.20
C PRO A 548 8.09 4.44 8.83
N VAL A 549 7.80 4.34 10.13
CA VAL A 549 7.96 3.09 10.90
C VAL A 549 7.19 1.92 10.26
N ASN A 550 5.94 2.14 9.85
CA ASN A 550 5.09 1.15 9.17
C ASN A 550 5.62 0.69 7.78
N ARG A 551 6.56 1.41 7.18
CA ARG A 551 7.23 0.98 5.94
C ARG A 551 8.36 0.00 6.21
N ALA A 552 8.91 -0.01 7.43
CA ALA A 552 9.94 -0.97 7.82
C ALA A 552 9.37 -2.39 8.12
N ASP A 553 8.05 -2.57 8.13
CA ASP A 553 7.38 -3.86 8.26
C ASP A 553 7.92 -4.94 7.32
N VAL A 554 8.21 -4.59 6.05
CA VAL A 554 8.80 -5.54 5.10
C VAL A 554 10.17 -6.06 5.55
N SER A 555 10.99 -5.18 6.11
CA SER A 555 12.32 -5.53 6.59
C SER A 555 12.26 -6.34 7.89
N LEU A 556 11.35 -6.02 8.82
CA LEU A 556 11.16 -6.84 10.02
C LEU A 556 10.60 -8.23 9.66
N GLY A 557 9.65 -8.30 8.72
CA GLY A 557 9.13 -9.56 8.18
C GLY A 557 10.24 -10.40 7.54
N LEU A 558 11.10 -9.79 6.73
CA LEU A 558 12.25 -10.45 6.11
C LEU A 558 13.26 -10.93 7.16
N ALA A 559 13.56 -10.11 8.17
CA ALA A 559 14.44 -10.49 9.28
C ALA A 559 13.88 -11.71 10.04
N PHE A 560 12.57 -11.76 10.28
CA PHE A 560 11.94 -12.92 10.90
C PHE A 560 12.08 -14.17 10.03
N ILE A 561 11.84 -14.08 8.72
CA ILE A 561 12.02 -15.19 7.77
C ILE A 561 13.46 -15.71 7.77
N ILE A 562 14.44 -14.81 7.74
CA ILE A 562 15.86 -15.16 7.76
C ILE A 562 16.25 -15.78 9.10
N LEU A 563 15.76 -15.24 10.23
CA LEU A 563 15.97 -15.82 11.55
C LEU A 563 15.50 -17.28 11.61
N LEU A 564 14.30 -17.58 11.07
CA LEU A 564 13.77 -18.95 11.03
C LEU A 564 14.61 -19.88 10.13
N SER A 565 15.17 -19.38 9.03
CA SER A 565 16.09 -20.15 8.17
C SER A 565 17.40 -20.45 8.89
N LEU A 566 17.97 -19.48 9.60
CA LEU A 566 19.26 -19.59 10.28
C LEU A 566 19.23 -20.56 11.47
N MET A 567 18.07 -20.88 12.03
CA MET A 567 17.97 -21.83 13.14
C MET A 567 18.34 -23.26 12.73
N ASN A 568 19.27 -23.88 13.47
CA ASN A 568 19.58 -25.30 13.31
C ASN A 568 18.50 -26.18 13.93
N THR A 569 18.00 -27.15 13.15
CA THR A 569 17.03 -28.17 13.58
C THR A 569 17.70 -29.39 14.22
N ALA A 570 18.94 -29.70 13.83
CA ALA A 570 19.73 -30.77 14.43
C ALA A 570 20.23 -30.34 15.81
N LEU A 571 19.81 -31.06 16.86
CA LEU A 571 20.38 -30.93 18.20
C LEU A 571 21.82 -31.44 18.19
N PRO A 572 22.80 -30.73 18.77
CA PRO A 572 23.67 -31.42 19.70
C PRO A 572 22.77 -31.83 20.87
N ARG A 573 22.65 -33.13 21.13
CA ARG A 573 22.21 -33.63 22.44
C ARG A 573 23.27 -33.18 23.45
N THR A 574 23.26 -31.91 23.84
CA THR A 574 23.96 -31.50 25.04
C THR A 574 23.16 -32.10 26.17
N THR A 575 23.72 -33.13 26.77
CA THR A 575 23.45 -33.61 28.12
C THR A 575 23.59 -32.42 29.07
N THR A 576 22.54 -31.60 29.19
CA THR A 576 22.49 -30.56 30.21
C THR A 576 21.98 -31.21 31.48
N ASP A 577 22.78 -31.16 32.54
CA ASP A 577 22.42 -31.54 33.91
C ASP A 577 20.99 -31.14 34.27
N GLY A 578 20.31 -32.01 35.03
CA GLY A 578 18.89 -31.90 35.36
C GLY A 578 18.46 -30.58 36.04
N SER A 579 19.39 -29.78 36.57
CA SER A 579 19.12 -28.53 37.28
C SER A 579 18.55 -27.40 36.40
N ASN A 580 18.78 -27.41 35.08
CA ASN A 580 18.32 -26.34 34.18
C ASN A 580 17.04 -26.64 33.39
N VAL A 581 16.46 -27.83 33.56
CA VAL A 581 15.25 -28.24 32.80
C VAL A 581 14.02 -27.46 33.24
N VAL A 582 13.85 -27.23 34.55
CA VAL A 582 12.72 -26.47 35.10
C VAL A 582 12.76 -25.03 34.61
N LEU A 583 13.92 -24.35 34.75
CA LEU A 583 14.11 -22.98 34.28
C LEU A 583 13.78 -22.84 32.79
N ARG A 584 14.29 -23.74 31.94
CA ARG A 584 14.00 -23.73 30.50
C ARG A 584 12.50 -23.89 30.22
N LYS A 585 11.82 -24.84 30.86
CA LYS A 585 10.37 -25.04 30.71
C LYS A 585 9.59 -23.80 31.17
N SER A 586 9.98 -23.17 32.27
CA SER A 586 9.38 -21.94 32.78
C SER A 586 9.54 -20.79 31.79
N LEU A 587 10.74 -20.57 31.24
CA LEU A 587 10.96 -19.51 30.24
C LEU A 587 10.18 -19.74 28.95
N ILE A 588 10.04 -21.00 28.51
CA ILE A 588 9.17 -21.35 27.36
C ILE A 588 7.71 -21.00 27.68
N ALA A 589 7.21 -21.40 28.85
CA ALA A 589 5.84 -21.09 29.28
C ALA A 589 5.59 -19.57 29.35
N ILE A 590 6.53 -18.82 29.91
CA ILE A 590 6.49 -17.35 29.96
C ILE A 590 6.47 -16.76 28.53
N THR A 591 7.32 -17.24 27.62
CA THR A 591 7.38 -16.75 26.24
C THR A 591 6.05 -16.98 25.51
N VAL A 592 5.44 -18.15 25.70
CA VAL A 592 4.11 -18.49 25.15
C VAL A 592 3.03 -17.59 25.76
N ALA A 593 3.01 -17.46 27.10
CA ALA A 593 2.02 -16.66 27.81
C ALA A 593 2.08 -15.17 27.42
N LEU A 594 3.27 -14.58 27.34
CA LEU A 594 3.47 -13.19 26.93
C LEU A 594 3.05 -12.96 25.47
N SER A 595 3.32 -13.91 24.58
CA SER A 595 2.90 -13.82 23.18
C SER A 595 1.37 -13.92 23.03
N ALA A 596 0.74 -14.83 23.77
CA ALA A 596 -0.71 -14.98 23.81
C ALA A 596 -1.38 -13.74 24.42
N TRP A 597 -0.84 -13.23 25.52
CA TRP A 597 -1.31 -11.99 26.15
C TRP A 597 -1.21 -10.81 25.18
N LEU A 598 -0.09 -10.65 24.48
CA LEU A 598 0.09 -9.59 23.48
C LEU A 598 -0.96 -9.67 22.38
N ALA A 599 -1.16 -10.87 21.80
CA ALA A 599 -2.17 -11.06 20.77
C ALA A 599 -3.59 -10.77 21.30
N TYR A 600 -3.94 -11.26 22.48
CA TYR A 600 -5.22 -10.98 23.13
C TYR A 600 -5.41 -9.48 23.37
N PHE A 601 -4.40 -8.81 23.92
CA PHE A 601 -4.43 -7.38 24.20
C PHE A 601 -4.64 -6.56 22.93
N VAL A 602 -3.87 -6.83 21.87
CA VAL A 602 -4.00 -6.14 20.59
C VAL A 602 -5.41 -6.32 20.02
N LEU A 603 -5.91 -7.55 19.93
CA LEU A 603 -7.21 -7.83 19.33
C LEU A 603 -8.41 -7.27 20.11
N THR A 604 -8.29 -7.17 21.45
CA THR A 604 -9.38 -6.66 22.31
C THR A 604 -9.32 -5.15 22.54
N ARG A 605 -8.17 -4.52 22.30
CA ARG A 605 -7.96 -3.08 22.46
C ARG A 605 -7.89 -2.31 21.16
N MET A 606 -7.78 -3.00 20.01
CA MET A 606 -7.84 -2.34 18.71
C MET A 606 -9.14 -1.54 18.58
N PRO A 607 -9.08 -0.25 18.20
CA PRO A 607 -10.28 0.56 18.01
C PRO A 607 -11.25 -0.08 17.01
N LEU A 608 -12.56 0.02 17.27
CA LEU A 608 -13.59 -0.53 16.39
C LEU A 608 -13.59 0.11 15.00
N ILE A 609 -13.16 1.38 14.89
CA ILE A 609 -12.98 2.03 13.58
C ILE A 609 -11.92 1.35 12.72
N THR A 610 -10.95 0.70 13.35
CA THR A 610 -9.84 0.01 12.68
C THR A 610 -10.10 -1.49 12.52
N PHE A 611 -10.74 -2.11 13.51
CA PHE A 611 -11.04 -3.54 13.51
C PHE A 611 -12.53 -3.81 13.83
N PRO A 612 -13.46 -3.35 12.97
CA PRO A 612 -14.90 -3.32 13.26
C PRO A 612 -15.54 -4.71 13.34
N LYS A 613 -14.97 -5.69 12.63
CA LYS A 613 -15.52 -7.04 12.47
C LYS A 613 -14.84 -8.07 13.37
N SER A 614 -14.24 -7.63 14.47
CA SER A 614 -13.68 -8.53 15.49
C SER A 614 -14.74 -9.44 16.11
N SER A 615 -14.35 -10.63 16.54
CA SER A 615 -15.21 -11.55 17.27
C SER A 615 -14.42 -12.43 18.24
N ALA A 616 -15.09 -12.97 19.26
CA ALA A 616 -14.47 -13.90 20.21
C ALA A 616 -13.89 -15.15 19.52
N VAL A 617 -14.53 -15.64 18.45
CA VAL A 617 -14.07 -16.81 17.69
C VAL A 617 -12.82 -16.47 16.89
N TYR A 618 -12.75 -15.29 16.28
CA TYR A 618 -11.53 -14.81 15.62
C TYR A 618 -10.36 -14.72 16.61
N ILE A 619 -10.63 -14.14 17.79
CA ILE A 619 -9.63 -14.04 18.87
C ILE A 619 -9.15 -15.42 19.28
N ALA A 620 -10.08 -16.37 19.50
CA ALA A 620 -9.73 -17.75 19.86
C ALA A 620 -8.88 -18.44 18.78
N ALA A 621 -9.22 -18.24 17.50
CA ALA A 621 -8.44 -18.78 16.37
C ALA A 621 -7.02 -18.22 16.36
N LEU A 622 -6.86 -16.91 16.49
CA LEU A 622 -5.54 -16.29 16.46
C LEU A 622 -4.70 -16.64 17.69
N LEU A 623 -5.31 -16.67 18.89
CA LEU A 623 -4.62 -17.14 20.09
C LEU A 623 -4.12 -18.57 19.92
N THR A 624 -4.94 -19.45 19.34
CA THR A 624 -4.54 -20.82 19.01
C THR A 624 -3.32 -20.82 18.07
N ILE A 625 -3.36 -20.03 16.99
CA ILE A 625 -2.22 -19.91 16.06
C ILE A 625 -0.96 -19.45 16.78
N VAL A 626 -1.06 -18.39 17.59
CA VAL A 626 0.10 -17.79 18.31
C VAL A 626 0.66 -18.75 19.35
N ILE A 627 -0.18 -19.35 20.19
CA ILE A 627 0.24 -20.26 21.26
C ILE A 627 1.01 -21.45 20.68
N PHE A 628 0.43 -22.15 19.70
CA PHE A 628 1.06 -23.33 19.10
C PHE A 628 2.31 -22.95 18.29
N SER A 629 2.28 -21.83 17.57
CA SER A 629 3.44 -21.36 16.81
C SER A 629 4.62 -21.03 17.73
N VAL A 630 4.39 -20.26 18.80
CA VAL A 630 5.45 -19.90 19.75
C VAL A 630 5.96 -21.13 20.48
N TRP A 631 5.07 -22.02 20.92
CA TRP A 631 5.45 -23.27 21.55
C TRP A 631 6.36 -24.10 20.63
N TRP A 632 5.94 -24.37 19.39
CA TRP A 632 6.76 -25.12 18.44
C TRP A 632 8.09 -24.43 18.09
N LEU A 633 8.09 -23.11 17.90
CA LEU A 633 9.32 -22.35 17.64
C LEU A 633 10.33 -22.47 18.79
N THR A 634 9.87 -22.38 20.04
CA THR A 634 10.76 -22.56 21.21
C THR A 634 11.32 -23.97 21.33
N GLN A 635 10.60 -24.96 20.79
CA GLN A 635 11.06 -26.35 20.65
C GLN A 635 11.83 -26.61 19.35
N LYS A 636 12.06 -25.57 18.52
CA LYS A 636 12.73 -25.65 17.20
C LYS A 636 12.01 -26.51 16.16
N ASN A 637 10.70 -26.70 16.33
CA ASN A 637 9.85 -27.28 15.30
C ASN A 637 9.31 -26.13 14.43
N PHE A 638 9.84 -26.00 13.21
CA PHE A 638 9.45 -24.91 12.31
C PHE A 638 8.29 -25.27 11.38
N LYS A 639 8.02 -26.56 11.17
CA LYS A 639 7.03 -27.03 10.19
C LYS A 639 5.61 -26.58 10.54
N GLY A 640 5.23 -26.74 11.81
CA GLY A 640 3.92 -26.34 12.31
C GLY A 640 3.67 -24.83 12.22
N PRO A 641 4.55 -23.98 12.77
CA PRO A 641 4.43 -22.52 12.64
C PRO A 641 4.35 -22.05 11.18
N ILE A 642 5.17 -22.61 10.28
CA ILE A 642 5.14 -22.27 8.84
C ILE A 642 3.76 -22.60 8.24
N LEU A 643 3.21 -23.79 8.53
CA LEU A 643 1.88 -24.18 8.03
C LEU A 643 0.79 -23.25 8.57
N LEU A 644 0.80 -22.95 9.87
CA LEU A 644 -0.21 -22.07 10.48
C LEU A 644 -0.14 -20.65 9.94
N PHE A 645 1.06 -20.08 9.76
CA PHE A 645 1.20 -18.76 9.16
C PHE A 645 0.81 -18.77 7.68
N LEU A 646 1.11 -19.82 6.93
CA LEU A 646 0.68 -19.94 5.54
C LEU A 646 -0.85 -19.96 5.44
N ILE A 647 -1.53 -20.73 6.29
CA ILE A 647 -3.00 -20.73 6.37
C ILE A 647 -3.52 -19.32 6.66
N PHE A 648 -2.97 -18.65 7.68
CA PHE A 648 -3.41 -17.30 8.05
C PHE A 648 -3.12 -16.23 6.98
N PHE A 649 -1.97 -16.30 6.30
CA PHE A 649 -1.64 -15.37 5.21
C PHE A 649 -2.50 -15.62 3.98
N LEU A 650 -2.81 -16.87 3.66
CA LEU A 650 -3.71 -17.21 2.56
C LEU A 650 -5.13 -16.74 2.85
N THR A 651 -5.67 -16.90 4.07
CA THR A 651 -7.01 -16.37 4.39
C THR A 651 -7.08 -14.85 4.29
N ALA A 652 -5.99 -14.16 4.58
CA ALA A 652 -5.88 -12.70 4.47
C ALA A 652 -5.67 -12.20 3.03
N SER A 653 -4.87 -12.91 2.22
CA SER A 653 -4.35 -12.41 0.93
C SER A 653 -5.00 -13.03 -0.29
N LEU A 654 -5.53 -14.26 -0.16
CA LEU A 654 -6.17 -14.96 -1.27
C LEU A 654 -7.44 -14.21 -1.67
N GLY A 655 -7.47 -13.76 -2.92
CA GLY A 655 -8.55 -12.94 -3.44
C GLY A 655 -8.55 -11.48 -2.98
N PHE A 656 -7.45 -11.00 -2.38
CA PHE A 656 -7.18 -9.56 -2.24
C PHE A 656 -6.93 -8.93 -3.60
N ASN A 657 -5.79 -9.21 -4.21
CA ASN A 657 -5.61 -8.81 -5.59
C ASN A 657 -6.54 -9.66 -6.47
N PRO A 658 -7.30 -9.04 -7.40
CA PRO A 658 -8.10 -9.81 -8.34
C PRO A 658 -7.21 -10.68 -9.22
N ILE A 659 -7.80 -11.60 -9.98
CA ILE A 659 -7.13 -12.27 -11.09
C ILE A 659 -7.89 -11.86 -12.34
N THR A 660 -7.31 -10.92 -13.11
CA THR A 660 -7.90 -10.34 -14.31
C THR A 660 -7.05 -10.64 -15.54
N LYS A 661 -7.59 -10.36 -16.72
CA LYS A 661 -6.80 -10.30 -17.96
C LYS A 661 -6.51 -8.85 -18.31
N ALA A 662 -5.25 -8.55 -18.58
CA ALA A 662 -4.85 -7.25 -19.09
C ALA A 662 -5.53 -6.96 -20.46
N PRO A 663 -5.87 -5.68 -20.76
CA PRO A 663 -6.39 -5.29 -22.06
C PRO A 663 -5.40 -5.62 -23.18
N LYS A 664 -5.91 -5.91 -24.38
CA LYS A 664 -5.05 -6.07 -25.57
C LYS A 664 -4.57 -4.71 -26.06
N ASP A 665 -5.47 -3.74 -26.11
CA ASP A 665 -5.19 -2.37 -26.55
C ASP A 665 -6.01 -1.37 -25.73
N VAL A 666 -5.43 -0.18 -25.56
CA VAL A 666 -6.09 1.02 -25.05
C VAL A 666 -5.76 2.13 -26.04
N LYS A 667 -6.75 2.63 -26.77
CA LYS A 667 -6.56 3.62 -27.84
C LYS A 667 -7.53 4.77 -27.70
N LEU A 668 -7.18 5.93 -28.24
CA LEU A 668 -8.09 7.09 -28.34
C LEU A 668 -9.30 6.72 -29.19
N HIS A 669 -10.50 7.04 -28.71
CA HIS A 669 -11.73 6.80 -29.47
C HIS A 669 -11.76 7.68 -30.74
N PRO A 670 -12.20 7.18 -31.91
CA PRO A 670 -12.21 7.95 -33.16
C PRO A 670 -12.96 9.29 -33.07
N GLU A 671 -14.15 9.31 -32.46
CA GLU A 671 -14.94 10.55 -32.25
C GLU A 671 -14.19 11.57 -31.39
N VAL A 672 -13.50 11.10 -30.37
CA VAL A 672 -12.70 11.96 -29.48
C VAL A 672 -11.48 12.46 -30.22
N LYS A 673 -10.87 11.63 -31.07
CA LYS A 673 -9.78 12.06 -31.95
C LYS A 673 -10.23 13.20 -32.88
N ALA A 674 -11.43 13.12 -33.44
CA ALA A 674 -11.97 14.18 -34.30
C ALA A 674 -12.15 15.51 -33.52
N LEU A 675 -12.67 15.46 -32.30
CA LEU A 675 -12.86 16.64 -31.45
C LEU A 675 -11.54 17.22 -30.90
N ALA A 676 -10.60 16.34 -30.57
CA ALA A 676 -9.34 16.70 -29.92
C ALA A 676 -8.22 17.08 -30.91
N SER A 677 -8.41 16.90 -32.21
CA SER A 677 -7.43 17.27 -33.24
C SER A 677 -7.71 18.65 -33.83
N ASP A 678 -6.70 19.25 -34.44
CA ASP A 678 -6.89 20.37 -35.39
C ASP A 678 -7.22 19.86 -36.81
N ASP A 679 -7.34 20.79 -37.75
CA ASP A 679 -7.68 20.51 -39.15
C ASP A 679 -6.60 19.68 -39.88
N THR A 680 -5.38 19.61 -39.34
CA THR A 680 -4.29 18.77 -39.85
C THR A 680 -4.31 17.35 -39.29
N GLY A 681 -5.23 17.07 -38.36
CA GLY A 681 -5.31 15.80 -37.63
C GLY A 681 -4.31 15.69 -36.48
N THR A 682 -3.68 16.80 -36.06
CA THR A 682 -2.73 16.84 -34.95
C THR A 682 -3.46 17.00 -33.63
N LEU A 683 -3.21 16.09 -32.68
CA LEU A 683 -3.81 16.11 -31.36
C LEU A 683 -3.40 17.37 -30.58
N GLN A 684 -4.40 18.08 -30.08
CA GLN A 684 -4.24 19.34 -29.39
C GLN A 684 -4.14 19.15 -27.88
N ARG A 685 -3.32 19.97 -27.23
CA ARG A 685 -3.20 19.96 -25.77
C ARG A 685 -4.53 20.35 -25.13
N THR A 686 -5.01 19.49 -24.25
CA THR A 686 -6.33 19.58 -23.64
C THR A 686 -6.23 19.91 -22.15
N LEU A 687 -6.99 20.91 -21.69
CA LEU A 687 -7.28 21.12 -20.28
C LEU A 687 -8.54 20.33 -19.91
N PHE A 688 -8.46 19.49 -18.89
CA PHE A 688 -9.61 18.72 -18.43
C PHE A 688 -10.16 19.31 -17.14
N VAL A 689 -11.39 19.83 -17.19
CA VAL A 689 -12.05 20.49 -16.06
C VAL A 689 -13.06 19.52 -15.44
N SER A 690 -12.71 18.96 -14.29
CA SER A 690 -13.49 17.92 -13.61
C SER A 690 -13.41 17.95 -12.08
N GLY A 691 -12.62 18.87 -11.51
CA GLY A 691 -12.36 18.94 -10.08
C GLY A 691 -11.53 17.80 -9.49
N GLU A 692 -11.01 16.88 -10.30
CA GLU A 692 -10.09 15.82 -9.88
C GLU A 692 -8.84 15.74 -10.76
N GLY A 693 -7.73 15.23 -10.21
CA GLY A 693 -6.44 15.12 -10.92
C GLY A 693 -6.12 13.72 -11.44
N MET A 694 -6.77 12.66 -10.97
CA MET A 694 -6.47 11.29 -11.40
C MET A 694 -7.17 10.91 -12.71
N GLY A 695 -8.44 11.28 -12.90
CA GLY A 695 -9.14 11.09 -14.17
C GLY A 695 -8.39 11.68 -15.38
N PRO A 696 -8.02 12.98 -15.38
CA PRO A 696 -7.27 13.61 -16.47
C PRO A 696 -5.94 12.91 -16.80
N HIS A 697 -5.31 12.27 -15.82
CA HIS A 697 -4.07 11.51 -15.99
C HIS A 697 -4.20 10.32 -16.94
N PHE A 698 -5.42 9.89 -17.26
CA PHE A 698 -5.65 8.84 -18.25
C PHE A 698 -5.55 9.33 -19.70
N LEU A 699 -5.67 10.63 -19.98
CA LEU A 699 -5.62 11.17 -21.35
C LEU A 699 -4.28 10.86 -22.06
N PRO A 700 -3.11 11.04 -21.41
CA PRO A 700 -1.84 10.62 -21.99
C PRO A 700 -1.77 9.12 -22.29
N ALA A 701 -2.50 8.27 -21.53
CA ALA A 701 -2.55 6.83 -21.78
C ALA A 701 -3.24 6.48 -23.10
N VAL A 702 -4.08 7.36 -23.66
CA VAL A 702 -4.62 7.23 -25.03
C VAL A 702 -3.85 8.05 -26.07
N GLY A 703 -2.73 8.65 -25.68
CA GLY A 703 -1.88 9.48 -26.55
C GLY A 703 -2.30 10.95 -26.63
N LEU A 704 -3.31 11.39 -25.85
CA LEU A 704 -3.79 12.77 -25.88
C LEU A 704 -2.93 13.66 -24.96
N PRO A 705 -2.33 14.77 -25.46
CA PRO A 705 -1.58 15.69 -24.61
C PRO A 705 -2.50 16.47 -23.66
N VAL A 706 -2.11 16.55 -22.38
CA VAL A 706 -2.93 17.17 -21.33
C VAL A 706 -2.16 18.30 -20.62
N VAL A 707 -2.89 19.28 -20.09
CA VAL A 707 -2.33 20.33 -19.21
C VAL A 707 -2.20 19.83 -17.77
N ASN A 708 -3.24 19.16 -17.28
CA ASN A 708 -3.40 18.77 -15.88
C ASN A 708 -3.52 17.25 -15.72
N GLY A 709 -3.34 16.74 -14.51
CA GLY A 709 -3.20 15.31 -14.24
C GLY A 709 -2.34 15.06 -13.03
N VAL A 710 -1.61 13.94 -13.02
CA VAL A 710 -0.66 13.64 -11.96
C VAL A 710 0.77 13.99 -12.40
N LEU A 711 1.35 15.01 -11.78
CA LEU A 711 2.67 15.56 -12.10
C LEU A 711 3.65 15.32 -10.94
N ALA A 712 4.82 14.77 -11.27
CA ALA A 712 5.86 14.42 -10.29
C ALA A 712 6.48 15.64 -9.59
N TYR A 713 6.47 16.80 -10.26
CA TYR A 713 6.98 18.09 -9.81
C TYR A 713 6.15 19.21 -10.47
N PRO A 714 6.13 20.43 -9.92
CA PRO A 714 5.36 21.53 -10.49
C PRO A 714 5.95 21.98 -11.84
N HIS A 715 5.09 22.10 -12.85
CA HIS A 715 5.48 22.63 -14.16
C HIS A 715 5.52 24.15 -14.10
N THR A 716 6.72 24.72 -13.91
CA THR A 716 6.89 26.16 -13.63
C THR A 716 6.34 27.05 -14.74
N SER A 717 6.37 26.61 -16.00
CA SER A 717 5.84 27.39 -17.11
C SER A 717 4.34 27.62 -16.99
N LEU A 718 3.59 26.65 -16.44
CA LEU A 718 2.14 26.76 -16.29
C LEU A 718 1.81 27.88 -15.30
N TRP A 719 2.47 27.85 -14.14
CA TRP A 719 2.25 28.82 -13.09
C TRP A 719 2.72 30.23 -13.48
N LYS A 720 3.79 30.33 -14.28
CA LYS A 720 4.23 31.61 -14.87
C LYS A 720 3.19 32.16 -15.85
N GLN A 721 2.63 31.34 -16.74
CA GLN A 721 1.59 31.77 -17.69
C GLN A 721 0.29 32.16 -16.99
N LEU A 722 -0.07 31.46 -15.91
CA LEU A 722 -1.20 31.83 -15.05
C LEU A 722 -0.96 33.11 -14.24
N ALA A 723 0.27 33.66 -14.26
CA ALA A 723 0.69 34.80 -13.44
C ALA A 723 0.42 34.56 -11.94
N LEU A 724 0.81 33.37 -11.44
CA LEU A 724 0.67 33.01 -10.04
C LEU A 724 1.43 34.00 -9.15
N ALA A 725 0.77 34.52 -8.11
CA ALA A 725 1.43 35.36 -7.13
C ALA A 725 2.51 34.58 -6.36
N GLU A 726 3.64 35.22 -6.08
CA GLU A 726 4.78 34.57 -5.40
C GLU A 726 4.40 33.96 -4.04
N LYS A 727 3.51 34.64 -3.29
CA LYS A 727 2.96 34.15 -2.02
C LYS A 727 2.24 32.80 -2.12
N ASP A 728 1.72 32.47 -3.29
CA ASP A 728 0.94 31.25 -3.54
C ASP A 728 1.82 30.11 -4.10
N TRP A 729 3.10 30.39 -4.43
CA TRP A 729 4.04 29.38 -4.91
C TRP A 729 4.17 28.17 -3.96
N PRO A 730 4.29 28.32 -2.62
CA PRO A 730 4.35 27.18 -1.71
C PRO A 730 3.13 26.24 -1.79
N THR A 731 1.96 26.77 -2.16
CA THR A 731 0.72 25.98 -2.34
C THR A 731 0.82 25.03 -3.51
N VAL A 732 1.50 25.45 -4.59
CA VAL A 732 1.60 24.66 -5.83
C VAL A 732 2.94 23.94 -5.98
N ASN A 733 4.00 24.34 -5.26
CA ASN A 733 5.35 23.78 -5.37
C ASN A 733 5.49 22.35 -4.79
N ARG A 734 4.85 21.37 -5.42
CA ARG A 734 4.60 20.04 -4.84
C ARG A 734 4.44 18.97 -5.93
N TYR A 735 4.48 17.70 -5.55
CA TYR A 735 3.83 16.63 -6.33
C TYR A 735 2.33 16.94 -6.46
N GLN A 736 1.78 16.89 -7.68
CA GLN A 736 0.46 17.44 -7.97
C GLN A 736 -0.47 16.39 -8.55
N HIS A 737 -1.57 16.11 -7.84
CA HIS A 737 -2.84 15.77 -8.45
C HIS A 737 -3.48 17.09 -8.86
N LEU A 738 -3.09 17.60 -10.02
CA LEU A 738 -3.48 18.91 -10.51
C LEU A 738 -4.89 18.86 -11.09
N ALA A 739 -5.84 19.43 -10.36
CA ALA A 739 -7.25 19.49 -10.72
C ALA A 739 -7.65 20.91 -11.11
N PHE A 740 -8.53 21.03 -12.10
CA PHE A 740 -9.20 22.28 -12.45
C PHE A 740 -10.70 22.08 -12.29
N LYS A 741 -11.39 23.05 -11.68
CA LYS A 741 -12.84 23.11 -11.55
C LYS A 741 -13.37 24.52 -11.76
N THR A 742 -14.63 24.66 -12.09
CA THR A 742 -15.33 25.94 -12.08
C THR A 742 -15.92 26.22 -10.70
N GLY A 743 -15.98 27.48 -10.30
CA GLY A 743 -16.59 27.89 -9.04
C GLY A 743 -16.41 29.36 -8.73
N PRO A 744 -17.03 29.87 -7.66
CA PRO A 744 -16.86 31.25 -7.25
C PRO A 744 -15.40 31.52 -6.85
N VAL A 745 -14.83 32.60 -7.38
CA VAL A 745 -13.48 33.07 -7.04
C VAL A 745 -13.63 34.34 -6.20
N ALA A 746 -13.05 34.34 -5.00
CA ALA A 746 -13.13 35.49 -4.10
C ALA A 746 -12.33 36.68 -4.65
N ASN A 747 -12.69 37.89 -4.19
CA ASN A 747 -11.95 39.14 -4.43
C ASN A 747 -11.84 39.58 -5.90
N GLY A 748 -12.78 39.19 -6.77
CA GLY A 748 -12.80 39.60 -8.18
C GLY A 748 -11.64 39.04 -9.01
N GLY A 749 -10.94 38.03 -8.51
CA GLY A 749 -9.90 37.30 -9.26
C GLY A 749 -10.50 36.37 -10.30
N THR A 750 -9.71 36.01 -11.32
CA THR A 750 -10.13 35.09 -12.39
C THR A 750 -9.94 33.61 -12.04
N TYR A 751 -9.06 33.32 -11.09
CA TYR A 751 -8.87 31.98 -10.52
C TYR A 751 -8.33 32.04 -9.09
N SER A 752 -8.42 30.92 -8.37
CA SER A 752 -7.74 30.69 -7.08
C SER A 752 -7.08 29.32 -7.03
N VAL A 753 -6.05 29.19 -6.19
CA VAL A 753 -5.35 27.91 -5.96
C VAL A 753 -5.50 27.49 -4.52
N ALA A 754 -5.69 26.19 -4.30
CA ALA A 754 -5.72 25.61 -2.97
C ALA A 754 -5.03 24.24 -2.99
N SER A 755 -4.49 23.84 -1.84
CA SER A 755 -3.93 22.52 -1.65
C SER A 755 -4.64 21.82 -0.48
N PRO A 756 -5.84 21.25 -0.70
CA PRO A 756 -6.67 20.68 0.36
C PRO A 756 -6.02 19.46 1.02
N TRP A 757 -5.13 18.79 0.30
CA TRP A 757 -4.36 17.65 0.77
C TRP A 757 -2.90 17.79 0.35
N MET A 758 -2.03 16.97 0.94
CA MET A 758 -0.59 17.07 0.76
C MET A 758 -0.11 16.85 -0.70
N GLU A 759 -0.94 16.25 -1.54
CA GLU A 759 -0.61 15.90 -2.93
C GLU A 759 -1.57 16.52 -3.93
N TRP A 760 -2.53 17.34 -3.47
CA TRP A 760 -3.61 17.84 -4.31
C TRP A 760 -3.43 19.32 -4.56
N VAL A 761 -3.50 19.73 -5.81
CA VAL A 761 -3.51 21.14 -6.19
C VAL A 761 -4.78 21.38 -6.98
N VAL A 762 -5.67 22.21 -6.44
CA VAL A 762 -6.97 22.49 -7.04
C VAL A 762 -6.98 23.94 -7.49
N VAL A 763 -7.18 24.15 -8.79
CA VAL A 763 -7.38 25.45 -9.41
C VAL A 763 -8.88 25.65 -9.61
N THR A 764 -9.45 26.67 -8.97
CA THR A 764 -10.85 27.06 -9.16
C THR A 764 -10.90 28.24 -10.12
N LEU A 765 -11.64 28.10 -11.21
CA LEU A 765 -11.75 29.09 -12.28
C LEU A 765 -13.11 29.79 -12.23
N ASP A 766 -13.14 31.09 -12.51
CA ASP A 766 -14.36 31.79 -12.95
C ASP A 766 -14.41 31.79 -14.49
N PRO A 767 -15.29 30.98 -15.12
CA PRO A 767 -15.32 30.84 -16.57
C PRO A 767 -15.56 32.15 -17.33
N LYS A 768 -16.29 33.09 -16.73
CA LYS A 768 -16.67 34.36 -17.38
C LYS A 768 -15.48 35.28 -17.59
N THR A 769 -14.50 35.20 -16.70
CA THR A 769 -13.37 36.15 -16.64
C THR A 769 -12.02 35.49 -16.87
N PHE A 770 -11.93 34.15 -16.79
CA PHE A 770 -10.68 33.43 -16.94
C PHE A 770 -10.19 33.34 -18.40
N ASP A 771 -8.94 33.73 -18.62
CA ASP A 771 -8.27 33.60 -19.92
C ASP A 771 -7.66 32.19 -20.08
N PHE A 772 -8.39 31.31 -20.76
CA PHE A 772 -7.96 29.93 -21.02
C PHE A 772 -6.66 29.82 -21.82
N ARG A 773 -6.26 30.85 -22.57
CA ARG A 773 -4.98 30.86 -23.33
C ARG A 773 -3.77 30.77 -22.40
N ARG A 774 -3.91 31.22 -21.15
CA ARG A 774 -2.87 31.14 -20.10
C ARG A 774 -2.56 29.72 -19.61
N THR A 775 -3.34 28.73 -20.03
CA THR A 775 -3.11 27.32 -19.66
C THR A 775 -2.28 26.56 -20.71
N SER A 776 -1.92 27.20 -21.83
CA SER A 776 -1.40 26.56 -23.05
C SER A 776 -2.34 25.53 -23.68
N ALA A 777 -3.57 25.38 -23.19
CA ALA A 777 -4.56 24.52 -23.80
C ALA A 777 -5.08 25.09 -25.12
N LYS A 778 -5.32 24.21 -26.08
CA LYS A 778 -6.05 24.51 -27.34
C LYS A 778 -7.43 23.86 -27.37
N ARG A 779 -7.66 22.91 -26.47
CA ARG A 779 -8.96 22.28 -26.21
C ARG A 779 -9.27 22.31 -24.73
N VAL A 780 -10.55 22.43 -24.38
CA VAL A 780 -11.05 22.21 -23.03
C VAL A 780 -12.08 21.10 -23.09
N ALA A 781 -11.99 20.14 -22.18
CA ALA A 781 -12.95 19.04 -22.05
C ALA A 781 -13.50 18.99 -20.63
N ALA A 782 -14.81 18.78 -20.50
CA ALA A 782 -15.50 18.77 -19.21
C ALA A 782 -16.75 17.89 -19.24
N PHE A 783 -17.13 17.34 -18.09
CA PHE A 783 -18.43 16.69 -17.92
C PHE A 783 -19.54 17.74 -17.77
N ALA A 784 -20.80 17.31 -17.87
CA ALA A 784 -21.96 18.18 -18.03
C ALA A 784 -22.09 19.31 -16.99
N ASP A 785 -21.74 19.04 -15.73
CA ASP A 785 -21.79 20.00 -14.62
C ASP A 785 -20.80 21.15 -14.78
N GLU A 786 -19.55 20.82 -15.10
CA GLU A 786 -18.49 21.79 -15.37
C GLU A 786 -18.72 22.48 -16.72
N ALA A 787 -19.13 21.72 -17.75
CA ALA A 787 -19.41 22.23 -19.09
C ALA A 787 -20.52 23.28 -19.11
N LEU A 788 -21.54 23.14 -18.26
CA LEU A 788 -22.62 24.13 -18.15
C LEU A 788 -22.09 25.51 -17.78
N ARG A 789 -21.12 25.59 -16.87
CA ARG A 789 -20.50 26.87 -16.48
C ARG A 789 -19.47 27.35 -17.50
N LEU A 790 -18.77 26.44 -18.17
CA LEU A 790 -17.78 26.79 -19.20
C LEU A 790 -18.39 27.47 -20.44
N ARG A 791 -19.68 27.22 -20.73
CA ARG A 791 -20.43 27.90 -21.80
C ARG A 791 -20.56 29.41 -21.60
N ASP A 792 -20.43 29.89 -20.36
CA ASP A 792 -20.45 31.31 -20.05
C ASP A 792 -19.14 32.02 -20.42
N SER A 793 -18.10 31.28 -20.83
CA SER A 793 -16.80 31.85 -21.18
C SER A 793 -16.79 32.44 -22.59
N PRO A 794 -16.40 33.71 -22.79
CA PRO A 794 -16.23 34.28 -24.13
C PRO A 794 -15.01 33.69 -24.88
N MET A 795 -14.14 32.97 -24.17
CA MET A 795 -12.89 32.40 -24.69
C MET A 795 -13.05 30.95 -25.17
N LEU A 796 -14.24 30.37 -25.03
CA LEU A 796 -14.52 28.97 -25.36
C LEU A 796 -15.66 28.87 -26.36
N LYS A 797 -15.44 28.13 -27.43
CA LYS A 797 -16.49 27.75 -28.38
C LYS A 797 -16.72 26.25 -28.32
N GLU A 798 -17.94 25.81 -28.02
CA GLU A 798 -18.31 24.40 -28.04
C GLU A 798 -18.18 23.85 -29.47
N ILE A 799 -17.49 22.71 -29.61
CA ILE A 799 -17.25 22.05 -30.90
C ILE A 799 -17.95 20.69 -31.02
N GLY A 800 -18.47 20.17 -29.91
CA GLY A 800 -19.23 18.92 -29.89
C GLY A 800 -19.18 18.22 -28.54
N SER A 801 -19.89 17.10 -28.45
CA SER A 801 -19.93 16.26 -27.26
C SER A 801 -19.87 14.78 -27.63
N TYR A 802 -19.12 14.00 -26.86
CA TYR A 802 -19.05 12.54 -27.00
C TYR A 802 -18.80 11.87 -25.64
N GLY A 803 -19.44 10.72 -25.39
CA GLY A 803 -19.20 9.93 -24.17
C GLY A 803 -19.51 10.66 -22.86
N GLY A 804 -20.38 11.68 -22.89
CA GLY A 804 -20.69 12.54 -21.75
C GLY A 804 -19.73 13.71 -21.53
N LEU A 805 -18.68 13.84 -22.36
CA LEU A 805 -17.78 14.99 -22.37
C LEU A 805 -18.20 16.01 -23.41
N THR A 806 -18.24 17.27 -23.00
CA THR A 806 -18.35 18.42 -23.89
C THR A 806 -16.96 18.97 -24.19
N TRP A 807 -16.71 19.25 -25.47
CA TRP A 807 -15.43 19.73 -25.98
C TRP A 807 -15.56 21.16 -26.46
N PHE A 808 -14.57 21.97 -26.12
CA PHE A 808 -14.47 23.37 -26.50
C PHE A 808 -13.12 23.62 -27.18
N VAL A 809 -13.12 24.52 -28.17
CA VAL A 809 -11.89 25.15 -28.68
C VAL A 809 -11.65 26.45 -27.92
N VAL A 810 -10.38 26.70 -27.56
CA VAL A 810 -9.96 27.98 -27.00
C VAL A 810 -9.84 29.00 -28.13
N THR A 811 -10.67 30.04 -28.10
CA THR A 811 -10.74 31.10 -29.11
C THR A 811 -9.97 32.34 -28.70
N ASP A 812 -9.70 33.21 -29.68
CA ASP A 812 -9.15 34.55 -29.46
C ASP A 812 -10.20 35.58 -29.89
N PRO A 813 -10.91 36.26 -28.97
CA PRO A 813 -11.98 37.19 -29.31
C PRO A 813 -11.52 38.34 -30.20
N GLU A 814 -10.23 38.68 -30.21
CA GLU A 814 -9.65 39.74 -31.04
C GLU A 814 -9.35 39.30 -32.49
N LYS A 815 -9.54 38.02 -32.83
CA LYS A 815 -9.34 37.45 -34.17
C LYS A 815 -10.62 36.93 -34.83
N ILE A 816 -11.79 37.26 -34.29
CA ILE A 816 -13.11 36.88 -34.82
C ILE A 816 -13.71 38.05 -35.59
#